data_AF-A0A923VJU6-F1
#
_entry.id   AF-A0A923VJU6-F1
#
_cell.length_a   1.000
_cell.length_b   1.000
_cell.length_c   1.000
_cell.angle_alpha   90.00
_cell.angle_beta   90.00
_cell.angle_gamma   90.00
#
_symmetry.space_group_name_H-M   'P 1'
#
loop_
_entity.id
_entity.type
_entity.pdbx_description
1 polymer ?
#
loop_
_entity_poly.entity_id
_entity_poly.type
_entity_poly.pdbx_seq_one_letter_code
_entity_poly.pdbx_strand_id
1 'polypeptide(L)'
;MLYPQEFDVIVVGGGHAGTEAALAAARMGCKTLLLSHNIETLGQMSCNPSIGGIGKGHLVKEIDAMGGAMACATDEAGIQFRILNSSKGPAVRATRAQADRILYKAAIRGRLENQPNLTLFQQAVDDLMVEGDRVVGAVTQVGIRFRARTVVLTAGTFLDGKIHVGMSNYAAGRAGDPPAVSLSARLKELKLPQGRLKTGTPPRLDGRSIDFSQCEEQPGDGMPGGMGEAVPVFSFMGHASQHPAQMPCWVTHTNERTHDIIRSGFDRSPMFTGQIEGVGPRYCPSVEDKVNRFADKNSHQIFLEPEGLTTHEYYPNGISTSLPFDIQYQLVRSMKGLENAHILRPGYAIEYDYFDPRALKSSFETRSIAGLFFAGQINGTTGYEEAAAQGMFAGINAALQCKGQAPWMPRRDEAYLGVLVDDLITKGVTEPYRMFTSRAEFRLQLREDNADMRLTEAGRQLGLVDDLRWDAFNRKRDLVSRETQRLKSIWVSPQNLPQPEAERVFGKAIDHEYNLADLLRRPDVSYQALMSLDGGKYASPELCGAPVEGDENTNDMLASVVEQIEISAKYSGYIDRQRGEIERASHYENLQLPEDLDYQQVAALSFEVRQKLSKHRPETLGLASRISGVTPAAISLLLVHLKKSKWKGVTLPANELRADAAA
;
A
#
# COMPACT_ATOMS: atom_id res chain seq x y z
N MET A 1 35.77 -9.48 10.62
CA MET A 1 35.46 -10.27 11.84
C MET A 1 34.12 -10.96 11.64
N LEU A 2 33.94 -12.20 12.10
CA LEU A 2 32.62 -12.82 12.18
C LEU A 2 31.94 -12.41 13.50
N TYR A 3 30.73 -11.87 13.43
CA TYR A 3 29.96 -11.52 14.63
C TYR A 3 29.55 -12.79 15.39
N PRO A 4 29.65 -12.84 16.73
CA PRO A 4 29.49 -14.08 17.49
C PRO A 4 28.05 -14.61 17.51
N GLN A 5 27.06 -13.73 17.39
CA GLN A 5 25.65 -14.12 17.36
C GLN A 5 25.20 -14.39 15.92
N GLU A 6 24.53 -15.51 15.72
CA GLU A 6 23.83 -15.82 14.48
C GLU A 6 22.36 -15.37 14.58
N PHE A 7 21.81 -14.93 13.46
CA PHE A 7 20.44 -14.44 13.34
C PHE A 7 19.63 -15.40 12.49
N ASP A 8 18.30 -15.39 12.65
CA ASP A 8 17.42 -16.13 11.75
C ASP A 8 17.20 -15.32 10.48
N VAL A 9 16.92 -14.02 10.63
CA VAL A 9 16.61 -13.09 9.55
C VAL A 9 17.51 -11.86 9.65
N ILE A 10 18.18 -11.48 8.55
CA ILE A 10 18.80 -10.16 8.41
C ILE A 10 17.93 -9.31 7.50
N VAL A 11 17.64 -8.07 7.91
CA VAL A 11 16.99 -7.07 7.08
C VAL A 11 18.01 -5.98 6.75
N VAL A 12 18.17 -5.67 5.46
CA VAL A 12 19.12 -4.68 4.96
C VAL A 12 18.36 -3.45 4.48
N GLY A 13 18.57 -2.32 5.18
CA GLY A 13 17.92 -1.04 4.93
C GLY A 13 16.81 -0.75 5.95
N GLY A 14 16.87 0.41 6.60
CA GLY A 14 15.89 0.85 7.61
C GLY A 14 14.74 1.71 7.07
N GLY A 15 14.39 1.56 5.79
CA GLY A 15 13.28 2.28 5.17
C GLY A 15 11.91 1.71 5.55
N HIS A 16 10.85 2.14 4.87
CA HIS A 16 9.48 1.68 5.12
C HIS A 16 9.32 0.15 4.96
N ALA A 17 9.89 -0.43 3.90
CA ALA A 17 9.91 -1.88 3.70
C ALA A 17 10.71 -2.61 4.80
N GLY A 18 11.92 -2.14 5.08
CA GLY A 18 12.79 -2.80 6.08
C GLY A 18 12.24 -2.71 7.50
N THR A 19 11.55 -1.61 7.83
CA THR A 19 10.85 -1.44 9.11
C THR A 19 9.83 -2.55 9.31
N GLU A 20 8.88 -2.70 8.38
CA GLU A 20 7.84 -3.73 8.52
C GLU A 20 8.39 -5.15 8.38
N ALA A 21 9.42 -5.37 7.55
CA ALA A 21 10.07 -6.67 7.45
C ALA A 21 10.72 -7.10 8.77
N ALA A 22 11.45 -6.17 9.40
CA ALA A 22 12.15 -6.43 10.66
C ALA A 22 11.17 -6.66 11.81
N LEU A 23 10.13 -5.82 11.91
CA LEU A 23 9.08 -5.98 12.92
C LEU A 23 8.31 -7.29 12.74
N ALA A 24 7.92 -7.64 11.51
CA ALA A 24 7.20 -8.86 11.24
C ALA A 24 8.01 -10.10 11.65
N ALA A 25 9.25 -10.22 11.17
CA ALA A 25 10.11 -11.36 11.51
C ALA A 25 10.36 -11.47 13.02
N ALA A 26 10.64 -10.35 13.70
CA ALA A 26 10.92 -10.32 15.14
C ALA A 26 9.68 -10.71 15.98
N ARG A 27 8.49 -10.26 15.61
CA ARG A 27 7.21 -10.60 16.28
C ARG A 27 6.84 -12.06 16.09
N MET A 28 7.17 -12.63 14.94
CA MET A 28 7.07 -14.06 14.70
C MET A 28 8.09 -14.87 15.53
N GLY A 29 8.92 -14.25 16.36
CA GLY A 29 9.86 -14.93 17.26
C GLY A 29 11.21 -15.28 16.64
N CYS A 30 11.52 -14.76 15.44
CA CYS A 30 12.83 -14.94 14.82
C CYS A 30 13.83 -13.91 15.35
N LYS A 31 15.05 -14.35 15.66
CA LYS A 31 16.16 -13.45 15.98
C LYS A 31 16.50 -12.63 14.75
N THR A 32 16.19 -11.35 14.78
CA THR A 32 16.23 -10.48 13.61
C THR A 32 17.28 -9.39 13.79
N LEU A 33 18.11 -9.17 12.77
CA LEU A 33 19.07 -8.08 12.71
C LEU A 33 18.64 -7.07 11.64
N LEU A 34 18.44 -5.82 12.02
CA LEU A 34 18.25 -4.71 11.07
C LEU A 34 19.56 -3.95 10.88
N LEU A 35 20.12 -4.05 9.68
CA LEU A 35 21.29 -3.30 9.22
C LEU A 35 20.83 -2.02 8.50
N SER A 36 21.30 -0.87 8.97
CA SER A 36 21.01 0.42 8.34
C SER A 36 22.26 1.30 8.31
N HIS A 37 22.38 2.14 7.28
CA HIS A 37 23.47 3.13 7.20
C HIS A 37 23.44 4.11 8.38
N ASN A 38 22.24 4.46 8.83
CA ASN A 38 22.01 5.51 9.81
C ASN A 38 20.72 5.21 10.59
N ILE A 39 20.82 5.08 11.91
CA ILE A 39 19.69 4.81 12.83
C ILE A 39 18.79 6.04 12.98
N GLU A 40 19.32 7.25 12.90
CA GLU A 40 18.57 8.51 12.95
C GLU A 40 17.65 8.70 11.72
N THR A 41 17.77 7.85 10.70
CA THR A 41 16.95 7.88 9.47
C THR A 41 15.93 6.75 9.34
N LEU A 42 15.79 5.90 10.37
CA LEU A 42 14.77 4.84 10.39
C LEU A 42 13.37 5.45 10.26
N GLY A 43 12.60 5.01 9.27
CA GLY A 43 11.25 5.57 8.99
C GLY A 43 11.25 6.95 8.32
N GLN A 44 12.39 7.43 7.80
CA GLN A 44 12.47 8.75 7.17
C GLN A 44 11.63 8.84 5.88
N MET A 45 10.63 9.71 5.90
CA MET A 45 9.90 10.14 4.70
C MET A 45 10.84 10.99 3.83
N SER A 46 11.03 10.58 2.57
CA SER A 46 12.00 11.21 1.65
C SER A 46 11.34 12.02 0.53
N CYS A 47 10.07 11.75 0.22
CA CYS A 47 9.27 12.39 -0.81
C CYS A 47 8.12 13.19 -0.16
N ASN A 48 6.84 12.88 -0.39
CA ASN A 48 5.69 13.59 0.22
C ASN A 48 5.65 13.42 1.75
N PRO A 49 5.21 14.41 2.55
CA PRO A 49 5.00 14.29 3.99
C PRO A 49 3.60 13.70 4.30
N SER A 50 3.18 12.65 3.61
CA SER A 50 1.84 12.06 3.76
C SER A 50 1.84 10.54 3.74
N ILE A 51 0.86 9.94 4.41
CA ILE A 51 0.52 8.51 4.33
C ILE A 51 -0.91 8.34 3.82
N GLY A 52 -1.10 7.36 2.94
CA GLY A 52 -2.40 6.93 2.45
C GLY A 52 -2.87 7.65 1.19
N GLY A 53 -4.19 7.75 1.04
CA GLY A 53 -4.87 8.10 -0.20
C GLY A 53 -5.32 6.89 -1.01
N ILE A 54 -5.82 7.09 -2.23
CA ILE A 54 -6.49 6.03 -3.01
C ILE A 54 -5.55 4.83 -3.23
N GLY A 55 -5.99 3.64 -2.82
CA GLY A 55 -5.23 2.38 -2.85
C GLY A 55 -4.11 2.28 -1.81
N LYS A 56 -3.50 3.42 -1.43
CA LYS A 56 -2.46 3.52 -0.42
C LYS A 56 -3.01 3.36 1.00
N GLY A 57 -4.10 4.06 1.34
CA GLY A 57 -4.76 3.93 2.63
C GLY A 57 -5.29 2.52 2.88
N HIS A 58 -5.69 1.81 1.81
CA HIS A 58 -6.08 0.41 1.85
C HIS A 58 -4.91 -0.47 2.29
N LEU A 59 -3.73 -0.29 1.69
CA LEU A 59 -2.52 -0.98 2.14
C LEU A 59 -2.16 -0.64 3.59
N VAL A 60 -2.30 0.62 4.01
CA VAL A 60 -2.01 1.02 5.41
C VAL A 60 -2.92 0.30 6.39
N LYS A 61 -4.24 0.24 6.11
CA LYS A 61 -5.21 -0.50 6.92
C LYS A 61 -4.95 -2.01 6.92
N GLU A 62 -4.49 -2.58 5.80
CA GLU A 62 -4.10 -4.00 5.72
C GLU A 62 -2.81 -4.30 6.50
N ILE A 63 -1.82 -3.41 6.44
CA ILE A 63 -0.62 -3.48 7.28
C ILE A 63 -1.03 -3.46 8.76
N ASP A 64 -1.92 -2.54 9.15
CA ASP A 64 -2.41 -2.46 10.53
C ASP A 64 -3.16 -3.71 10.99
N ALA A 65 -4.06 -4.23 10.14
CA ALA A 65 -4.81 -5.45 10.42
C ALA A 65 -3.89 -6.66 10.69
N MET A 66 -2.75 -6.71 10.02
CA MET A 66 -1.69 -7.71 10.20
C MET A 66 -0.74 -7.38 11.36
N GLY A 67 -0.95 -6.28 12.08
CA GLY A 67 -0.17 -5.86 13.24
C GLY A 67 1.03 -4.96 12.93
N GLY A 68 1.21 -4.48 11.71
CA GLY A 68 2.33 -3.59 11.31
C GLY A 68 2.34 -2.22 12.01
N ALA A 69 3.38 -1.44 11.77
CA ALA A 69 3.63 -0.18 12.50
C ALA A 69 3.15 1.09 11.78
N MET A 70 3.05 1.06 10.45
CA MET A 70 2.79 2.27 9.65
C MET A 70 1.53 3.04 10.07
N ALA A 71 0.42 2.36 10.35
CA ALA A 71 -0.82 3.01 10.73
C ALA A 71 -0.72 3.73 12.09
N CYS A 72 -0.27 3.03 13.13
CA CYS A 72 -0.10 3.64 14.45
C CYS A 72 0.91 4.79 14.43
N ALA A 73 2.03 4.63 13.70
CA ALA A 73 3.01 5.71 13.54
C ALA A 73 2.43 6.92 12.78
N THR A 74 1.47 6.70 11.88
CA THR A 74 0.74 7.79 11.22
C THR A 74 -0.22 8.45 12.19
N ASP A 75 -0.91 7.70 13.04
CA ASP A 75 -1.81 8.27 14.05
C ASP A 75 -1.07 9.13 15.08
N GLU A 76 0.13 8.71 15.52
CA GLU A 76 0.98 9.47 16.47
C GLU A 76 1.64 10.71 15.85
N ALA A 77 1.73 10.78 14.52
CA ALA A 77 2.45 11.84 13.81
C ALA A 77 1.57 12.67 12.87
N GLY A 78 0.28 12.33 12.76
CA GLY A 78 -0.61 12.89 11.76
C GLY A 78 -1.07 14.29 12.13
N ILE A 79 -0.71 15.26 11.30
CA ILE A 79 -1.05 16.68 11.48
C ILE A 79 -2.23 17.11 10.61
N GLN A 80 -2.80 16.23 9.80
CA GLN A 80 -4.06 16.46 9.10
C GLN A 80 -4.61 15.12 8.64
N PHE A 81 -5.88 14.82 8.91
CA PHE A 81 -6.54 13.61 8.37
C PHE A 81 -7.73 13.97 7.49
N ARG A 82 -7.93 13.19 6.41
CA ARG A 82 -9.06 13.35 5.48
C ARG A 82 -9.52 12.01 4.92
N ILE A 83 -10.83 11.85 4.74
CA ILE A 83 -11.42 10.79 3.93
C ILE A 83 -11.61 11.30 2.49
N LEU A 84 -10.75 10.82 1.59
CA LEU A 84 -10.91 11.06 0.16
C LEU A 84 -12.12 10.30 -0.37
N ASN A 85 -12.81 10.88 -1.35
CA ASN A 85 -14.03 10.32 -1.94
C ASN A 85 -15.14 10.02 -0.90
N SER A 86 -15.24 10.80 0.18
CA SER A 86 -16.25 10.62 1.24
C SER A 86 -17.69 10.57 0.70
N SER A 87 -18.00 11.40 -0.30
CA SER A 87 -19.30 11.45 -1.00
C SER A 87 -19.55 10.27 -1.95
N LYS A 88 -18.54 9.43 -2.20
CA LYS A 88 -18.66 8.20 -2.98
C LYS A 88 -18.84 7.01 -2.04
N GLY A 89 -19.35 5.90 -2.58
CA GLY A 89 -19.56 4.67 -1.82
C GLY A 89 -18.27 4.16 -1.14
N PRO A 90 -18.40 3.32 -0.09
CA PRO A 90 -17.31 2.91 0.79
C PRO A 90 -16.19 2.17 0.05
N ALA A 91 -16.49 1.51 -1.08
CA ALA A 91 -15.49 0.82 -1.91
C ALA A 91 -14.42 1.72 -2.55
N VAL A 92 -14.60 3.04 -2.54
CA VAL A 92 -13.65 3.99 -3.13
C VAL A 92 -13.23 5.10 -2.17
N ARG A 93 -13.71 5.05 -0.93
CA ARG A 93 -13.25 5.93 0.16
C ARG A 93 -11.82 5.56 0.52
N ALA A 94 -10.99 6.56 0.79
CA ALA A 94 -9.62 6.30 1.21
C ALA A 94 -9.12 7.34 2.20
N THR A 95 -8.56 6.88 3.31
CA THR A 95 -7.97 7.70 4.36
C THR A 95 -6.62 8.21 3.87
N ARG A 96 -6.37 9.51 4.09
CA ARG A 96 -5.07 10.14 3.85
C ARG A 96 -4.74 11.05 5.03
N ALA A 97 -3.50 10.96 5.50
CA ALA A 97 -2.98 11.88 6.50
C ALA A 97 -1.73 12.62 6.01
N GLN A 98 -1.61 13.89 6.37
CA GLN A 98 -0.32 14.57 6.44
C GLN A 98 0.38 14.18 7.73
N ALA A 99 1.68 13.94 7.68
CA ALA A 99 2.47 13.55 8.82
C ALA A 99 3.56 14.58 9.10
N ASP A 100 3.75 14.91 10.37
CA ASP A 100 5.00 15.52 10.81
C ASP A 100 6.13 14.50 10.62
N ARG A 101 7.08 14.83 9.75
CA ARG A 101 8.17 13.90 9.42
C ARG A 101 9.04 13.53 10.62
N ILE A 102 9.21 14.44 11.58
CA ILE A 102 10.04 14.22 12.77
C ILE A 102 9.30 13.28 13.70
N LEU A 103 8.02 13.53 13.97
CA LEU A 103 7.18 12.67 14.80
C LEU A 103 7.04 11.27 14.20
N TYR A 104 6.78 11.16 12.89
CA TYR A 104 6.62 9.85 12.24
C TYR A 104 7.91 9.02 12.34
N LYS A 105 9.05 9.67 12.10
CA LYS A 105 10.37 9.05 12.24
C LYS A 105 10.64 8.60 13.67
N ALA A 106 10.29 9.43 14.66
CA ALA A 106 10.45 9.09 16.07
C ALA A 106 9.55 7.92 16.48
N ALA A 107 8.29 7.90 16.04
CA ALA A 107 7.35 6.81 16.31
C ALA A 107 7.85 5.47 15.75
N ILE A 108 8.32 5.46 14.49
CA ILE A 108 8.91 4.25 13.87
C ILE A 108 10.17 3.80 14.60
N ARG A 109 11.10 4.73 14.88
CA ARG A 109 12.34 4.41 15.61
C ARG A 109 12.04 3.82 16.98
N GLY A 110 11.15 4.44 17.75
CA GLY A 110 10.74 3.96 19.07
C GLY A 110 10.17 2.53 19.01
N ARG A 111 9.38 2.21 17.98
CA ARG A 111 8.85 0.85 17.79
C ARG A 111 9.94 -0.17 17.45
N LEU A 112 10.90 0.19 16.59
CA LEU A 112 12.01 -0.69 16.23
C LEU A 112 12.96 -0.95 17.41
N GLU A 113 13.31 0.09 18.17
CA GLU A 113 14.23 -0.01 19.31
C GLU A 113 13.66 -0.84 20.47
N ASN A 114 12.33 -0.87 20.62
CA ASN A 114 11.64 -1.55 21.71
C ASN A 114 11.01 -2.89 21.31
N GLN A 115 11.25 -3.39 20.09
CA GLN A 115 10.70 -4.66 19.63
C GLN A 115 11.54 -5.85 20.14
N PRO A 116 10.96 -6.79 20.91
CA PRO A 116 11.64 -8.02 21.27
C PRO A 116 12.12 -8.81 20.04
N ASN A 117 13.27 -9.49 20.18
CA ASN A 117 13.97 -10.25 19.12
C ASN A 117 14.54 -9.41 17.96
N LEU A 118 14.46 -8.09 18.01
CA LEU A 118 15.06 -7.21 17.01
C LEU A 118 16.35 -6.58 17.55
N THR A 119 17.44 -6.73 16.81
CA THR A 119 18.72 -6.05 17.06
C THR A 119 18.96 -5.03 15.97
N LEU A 120 19.31 -3.80 16.34
CA LEU A 120 19.70 -2.75 15.40
C LEU A 120 21.24 -2.68 15.31
N PHE A 121 21.76 -2.52 14.10
CA PHE A 121 23.20 -2.32 13.91
C PHE A 121 23.46 -1.32 12.78
N GLN A 122 24.18 -0.24 13.10
CA GLN A 122 24.45 0.84 12.16
C GLN A 122 25.70 0.56 11.33
N GLN A 123 25.50 -0.01 10.16
CA GLN A 123 26.51 -0.12 9.11
C GLN A 123 25.85 -0.26 7.73
N ALA A 124 26.52 0.29 6.72
CA ALA A 124 26.24 -0.03 5.33
C ALA A 124 26.54 -1.53 5.06
N VAL A 125 25.77 -2.15 4.18
CA VAL A 125 26.02 -3.51 3.69
C VAL A 125 26.66 -3.42 2.31
N ASP A 126 27.84 -4.00 2.17
CA ASP A 126 28.64 -3.97 0.94
C ASP A 126 28.56 -5.29 0.18
N ASP A 127 28.27 -6.41 0.86
CA ASP A 127 28.21 -7.73 0.23
C ASP A 127 27.18 -8.66 0.89
N LEU A 128 26.74 -9.67 0.14
CA LEU A 128 25.96 -10.80 0.63
C LEU A 128 26.86 -12.03 0.72
N MET A 129 26.76 -12.78 1.80
CA MET A 129 27.45 -14.06 1.91
C MET A 129 26.58 -15.13 1.25
N VAL A 130 27.10 -15.82 0.24
CA VAL A 130 26.40 -16.86 -0.50
C VAL A 130 27.23 -18.15 -0.48
N GLU A 131 26.60 -19.27 -0.13
CA GLU A 131 27.18 -20.61 -0.19
C GLU A 131 26.36 -21.46 -1.16
N GLY A 132 26.96 -21.85 -2.28
CA GLY A 132 26.23 -22.50 -3.39
C GLY A 132 25.18 -21.55 -3.98
N ASP A 133 23.92 -21.93 -3.89
CA ASP A 133 22.75 -21.18 -4.37
C ASP A 133 21.93 -20.56 -3.22
N ARG A 134 22.49 -20.46 -2.00
CA ARG A 134 21.80 -19.96 -0.81
C ARG A 134 22.53 -18.79 -0.15
N VAL A 135 21.77 -17.78 0.28
CA VAL A 135 22.30 -16.71 1.14
C VAL A 135 22.50 -17.24 2.56
N VAL A 136 23.65 -16.90 3.16
CA VAL A 136 24.03 -17.32 4.51
C VAL A 136 24.39 -16.14 5.42
N GLY A 137 24.24 -14.90 4.94
CA GLY A 137 24.57 -13.71 5.72
C GLY A 137 24.82 -12.44 4.90
N ALA A 138 25.33 -11.43 5.58
CA ALA A 138 25.70 -10.14 4.99
C ALA A 138 27.05 -9.65 5.53
N VAL A 139 27.75 -8.87 4.71
CA VAL A 139 29.02 -8.23 5.06
C VAL A 139 28.85 -6.72 5.05
N THR A 140 29.22 -6.09 6.15
CA THR A 140 29.19 -4.64 6.30
C THR A 140 30.39 -3.98 5.63
N GLN A 141 30.30 -2.67 5.38
CA GLN A 141 31.38 -1.86 4.82
C GLN A 141 32.70 -1.94 5.61
N VAL A 142 32.62 -2.06 6.94
CA VAL A 142 33.79 -2.25 7.82
C VAL A 142 34.29 -3.70 7.88
N GLY A 143 33.73 -4.62 7.09
CA GLY A 143 34.16 -6.02 7.01
C GLY A 143 33.68 -6.92 8.15
N ILE A 144 32.68 -6.48 8.93
CA ILE A 144 31.99 -7.35 9.89
C ILE A 144 31.01 -8.23 9.13
N ARG A 145 31.05 -9.53 9.41
CA ARG A 145 30.24 -10.57 8.78
C ARG A 145 29.18 -11.04 9.76
N PHE A 146 27.92 -11.05 9.34
CA PHE A 146 26.79 -11.54 10.11
C PHE A 146 26.18 -12.75 9.41
N ARG A 147 25.96 -13.84 10.14
CA ARG A 147 25.29 -15.04 9.60
C ARG A 147 23.79 -14.99 9.82
N ALA A 148 23.05 -15.40 8.79
CA ALA A 148 21.62 -15.64 8.90
C ALA A 148 21.12 -16.71 7.93
N ARG A 149 19.94 -17.25 8.21
CA ARG A 149 19.27 -18.24 7.34
C ARG A 149 18.58 -17.59 6.15
N THR A 150 18.08 -16.37 6.35
CA THR A 150 17.43 -15.57 5.30
C THR A 150 17.87 -14.11 5.38
N VAL A 151 17.81 -13.42 4.24
CA VAL A 151 18.11 -11.99 4.11
C VAL A 151 16.99 -11.30 3.34
N VAL A 152 16.45 -10.21 3.89
CA VAL A 152 15.48 -9.34 3.22
C VAL A 152 16.17 -8.04 2.81
N LEU A 153 16.28 -7.81 1.50
CA LEU A 153 16.92 -6.63 0.95
C LEU A 153 15.90 -5.53 0.64
N THR A 154 16.08 -4.36 1.27
CA THR A 154 15.17 -3.22 1.18
C THR A 154 15.92 -1.92 0.88
N ALA A 155 16.83 -1.98 -0.09
CA ALA A 155 17.80 -0.92 -0.38
C ALA A 155 17.21 0.42 -0.89
N GLY A 156 15.90 0.53 -1.09
CA GLY A 156 15.25 1.78 -1.46
C GLY A 156 15.81 2.36 -2.77
N THR A 157 16.17 3.65 -2.74
CA THR A 157 16.81 4.36 -3.87
C THR A 157 18.34 4.37 -3.80
N PHE A 158 18.96 3.56 -2.95
CA PHE A 158 20.40 3.67 -2.66
C PHE A 158 21.28 2.90 -3.65
N LEU A 159 20.79 1.83 -4.28
CA LEU A 159 21.58 1.02 -5.21
C LEU A 159 21.92 1.84 -6.45
N ASP A 160 23.21 2.12 -6.63
CA ASP A 160 23.76 2.95 -7.72
C ASP A 160 22.97 4.27 -7.92
N GLY A 161 22.61 4.88 -6.78
CA GLY A 161 21.77 6.07 -6.73
C GLY A 161 22.47 7.30 -7.30
N LYS A 162 21.76 8.05 -8.16
CA LYS A 162 22.27 9.26 -8.80
C LYS A 162 21.22 10.38 -8.82
N ILE A 163 21.57 11.53 -8.25
CA ILE A 163 20.72 12.72 -8.23
C ILE A 163 20.99 13.58 -9.46
N HIS A 164 19.93 14.12 -10.04
CA HIS A 164 19.94 15.01 -11.20
C HIS A 164 19.19 16.32 -10.90
N VAL A 165 19.87 17.45 -11.13
CA VAL A 165 19.33 18.81 -11.04
C VAL A 165 19.82 19.60 -12.26
N GLY A 166 18.97 19.75 -13.26
CA GLY A 166 19.40 20.19 -14.59
C GLY A 166 20.53 19.29 -15.10
N MET A 167 21.52 19.86 -15.78
CA MET A 167 22.66 19.13 -16.32
C MET A 167 23.66 18.63 -15.25
N SER A 168 23.51 19.06 -14.00
CA SER A 168 24.36 18.63 -12.89
C SER A 168 23.85 17.32 -12.30
N ASN A 169 24.76 16.39 -12.04
CA ASN A 169 24.46 15.13 -11.38
C ASN A 169 25.55 14.71 -10.40
N TYR A 170 25.17 13.96 -9.36
CA TYR A 170 26.09 13.43 -8.36
C TYR A 170 25.55 12.14 -7.74
N ALA A 171 26.45 11.30 -7.24
CA ALA A 171 26.11 10.00 -6.66
C ALA A 171 25.53 10.17 -5.25
N ALA A 172 24.34 9.62 -5.00
CA ALA A 172 23.60 9.74 -3.74
C ALA A 172 22.41 8.79 -3.74
N GLY A 173 22.11 8.13 -2.60
CA GLY A 173 20.85 7.37 -2.46
C GLY A 173 19.66 8.28 -2.16
N ARG A 174 19.92 9.39 -1.47
CA ARG A 174 19.02 10.50 -1.19
C ARG A 174 19.85 11.76 -1.01
N ALA A 175 19.27 12.95 -1.15
CA ALA A 175 19.96 14.19 -0.85
C ALA A 175 20.54 14.15 0.58
N GLY A 176 21.87 14.23 0.70
CA GLY A 176 22.61 14.15 1.96
C GLY A 176 23.14 12.76 2.33
N ASP A 177 22.69 11.69 1.67
CA ASP A 177 23.08 10.31 2.00
C ASP A 177 23.88 9.64 0.86
N PRO A 178 24.96 8.90 1.18
CA PRO A 178 25.75 8.22 0.17
C PRO A 178 24.98 7.07 -0.51
N PRO A 179 25.32 6.73 -1.76
CA PRO A 179 24.75 5.56 -2.44
C PRO A 179 25.41 4.25 -2.00
N ALA A 180 24.72 3.13 -2.22
CA ALA A 180 25.23 1.77 -2.02
C ALA A 180 25.80 1.21 -3.34
N VAL A 181 27.07 1.51 -3.61
CA VAL A 181 27.74 1.15 -4.88
C VAL A 181 28.24 -0.29 -4.88
N SER A 182 28.98 -0.69 -3.84
CA SER A 182 29.57 -2.03 -3.74
C SER A 182 28.52 -3.14 -3.81
N LEU A 183 27.42 -2.96 -3.06
CA LEU A 183 26.31 -3.90 -3.06
C LEU A 183 25.61 -3.99 -4.42
N SER A 184 25.42 -2.88 -5.13
CA SER A 184 24.88 -2.90 -6.50
C SER A 184 25.79 -3.71 -7.43
N ALA A 185 27.11 -3.48 -7.38
CA ALA A 185 28.07 -4.25 -8.18
C ALA A 185 28.01 -5.76 -7.88
N ARG A 186 27.84 -6.14 -6.62
CA ARG A 186 27.68 -7.55 -6.23
C ARG A 186 26.39 -8.18 -6.73
N LEU A 187 25.27 -7.45 -6.64
CA LEU A 187 24.00 -7.94 -7.19
C LEU A 187 24.04 -8.07 -8.72
N LYS A 188 24.81 -7.21 -9.41
CA LYS A 188 25.07 -7.33 -10.86
C LYS A 188 25.81 -8.63 -11.20
N GLU A 189 26.77 -9.06 -10.37
CA GLU A 189 27.48 -10.34 -10.56
C GLU A 189 26.55 -11.56 -10.47
N LEU A 190 25.45 -11.44 -9.72
CA LEU A 190 24.44 -12.49 -9.58
C LEU A 190 23.53 -12.64 -10.81
N LYS A 191 23.70 -11.80 -11.84
CA LYS A 191 22.97 -11.81 -13.12
C LYS A 191 21.44 -11.79 -12.95
N LEU A 192 20.97 -11.12 -11.91
CA LEU A 192 19.55 -10.85 -11.73
C LEU A 192 19.07 -9.86 -12.80
N PRO A 193 17.84 -10.00 -13.35
CA PRO A 193 17.34 -9.06 -14.34
C PRO A 193 17.16 -7.68 -13.72
N GLN A 194 17.99 -6.73 -14.16
CA GLN A 194 18.08 -5.39 -13.60
C GLN A 194 17.62 -4.34 -14.62
N GLY A 195 17.03 -3.25 -14.12
CA GLY A 195 16.84 -2.01 -14.86
C GLY A 195 17.11 -0.79 -13.98
N ARG A 196 16.86 0.40 -14.54
CA ARG A 196 16.92 1.66 -13.78
C ARG A 196 15.58 2.37 -13.84
N LEU A 197 15.22 3.02 -12.73
CA LEU A 197 14.01 3.83 -12.61
C LEU A 197 14.36 5.23 -12.14
N LYS A 198 13.47 6.18 -12.46
CA LYS A 198 13.58 7.57 -12.03
C LYS A 198 12.38 7.96 -11.19
N THR A 199 12.63 8.66 -10.09
CA THR A 199 11.58 9.37 -9.34
C THR A 199 11.99 10.80 -9.01
N GLY A 200 11.05 11.74 -9.02
CA GLY A 200 11.31 13.16 -8.77
C GLY A 200 10.67 13.66 -7.46
N THR A 201 11.30 14.63 -6.83
CA THR A 201 10.78 15.36 -5.67
C THR A 201 10.79 16.87 -5.95
N PRO A 202 9.82 17.65 -5.44
CA PRO A 202 9.78 19.08 -5.66
C PRO A 202 10.84 19.82 -4.84
N PRO A 203 11.08 21.11 -5.10
CA PRO A 203 11.81 21.97 -4.15
C PRO A 203 11.10 22.02 -2.78
N ARG A 204 11.84 22.34 -1.72
CA ARG A 204 11.27 22.64 -0.40
C ARG A 204 11.23 24.16 -0.20
N LEU A 205 10.08 24.66 0.25
CA LEU A 205 9.83 26.10 0.38
C LEU A 205 9.83 26.52 1.85
N ASP A 206 10.29 27.73 2.15
CA ASP A 206 10.12 28.35 3.47
C ASP A 206 8.72 28.97 3.59
N GLY A 207 7.87 28.40 4.45
CA GLY A 207 6.50 28.85 4.68
C GLY A 207 6.39 30.31 5.12
N ARG A 208 7.42 30.90 5.74
CA ARG A 208 7.42 32.32 6.14
C ARG A 208 7.47 33.28 4.95
N SER A 209 7.86 32.77 3.78
CA SER A 209 7.95 33.53 2.54
C SER A 209 6.76 33.32 1.61
N ILE A 210 5.75 32.55 2.04
CA ILE A 210 4.52 32.26 1.31
C ILE A 210 3.43 33.22 1.80
N ASP A 211 2.74 33.87 0.87
CA ASP A 211 1.53 34.66 1.16
C ASP A 211 0.30 33.75 1.12
N PHE A 212 0.02 33.08 2.24
CA PHE A 212 -1.11 32.16 2.37
C PHE A 212 -2.48 32.85 2.20
N SER A 213 -2.58 34.17 2.35
CA SER A 213 -3.84 34.91 2.15
C SER A 213 -4.32 34.86 0.70
N GLN A 214 -3.42 34.55 -0.23
CA GLN A 214 -3.70 34.41 -1.65
C GLN A 214 -3.97 32.96 -2.10
N CYS A 215 -3.77 32.01 -1.20
CA CYS A 215 -4.01 30.59 -1.41
C CYS A 215 -5.38 30.17 -0.85
N GLU A 216 -5.94 29.09 -1.38
CA GLU A 216 -7.17 28.50 -0.82
C GLU A 216 -6.79 27.54 0.31
N GLU A 217 -7.29 27.80 1.52
CA GLU A 217 -7.08 26.93 2.66
C GLU A 217 -7.88 25.63 2.51
N GLN A 218 -7.23 24.50 2.80
CA GLN A 218 -7.83 23.18 2.80
C GLN A 218 -7.65 22.51 4.17
N PRO A 219 -8.66 22.64 5.04
CA PRO A 219 -8.67 21.95 6.33
C PRO A 219 -8.86 20.43 6.16
N GLY A 220 -8.43 19.69 7.18
CA GLY A 220 -8.73 18.29 7.39
C GLY A 220 -10.15 18.08 7.90
N ASP A 221 -10.58 16.83 7.96
CA ASP A 221 -11.86 16.46 8.59
C ASP A 221 -11.74 16.66 10.12
N GLY A 222 -12.83 17.09 10.77
CA GLY A 222 -12.85 17.47 12.19
C GLY A 222 -12.31 18.88 12.50
N MET A 223 -11.76 19.59 11.51
CA MET A 223 -11.36 21.00 11.66
C MET A 223 -12.45 21.96 11.17
N PRO A 224 -12.46 23.23 11.63
CA PRO A 224 -13.33 24.26 11.05
C PRO A 224 -13.16 24.36 9.52
N GLY A 225 -14.27 24.25 8.78
CA GLY A 225 -14.27 24.23 7.31
C GLY A 225 -13.94 22.87 6.69
N GLY A 226 -13.64 21.84 7.49
CA GLY A 226 -13.48 20.45 7.05
C GLY A 226 -14.79 19.86 6.51
N MET A 227 -14.68 18.81 5.68
CA MET A 227 -15.84 18.15 5.09
C MET A 227 -16.46 17.11 6.03
N GLY A 228 -15.63 16.40 6.80
CA GLY A 228 -16.08 15.47 7.84
C GLY A 228 -16.17 16.13 9.22
N GLU A 229 -17.12 15.68 10.04
CA GLU A 229 -17.33 16.19 11.40
C GLU A 229 -16.30 15.67 12.41
N ALA A 230 -15.75 14.47 12.18
CA ALA A 230 -14.78 13.82 13.05
C ALA A 230 -13.43 13.63 12.34
N VAL A 231 -12.35 13.64 13.11
CA VAL A 231 -10.99 13.37 12.62
C VAL A 231 -10.83 11.86 12.40
N PRO A 232 -10.51 11.39 11.18
CA PRO A 232 -10.29 9.98 10.90
C PRO A 232 -9.03 9.42 11.54
N VAL A 233 -9.01 8.10 11.78
CA VAL A 233 -7.87 7.36 12.34
C VAL A 233 -7.43 6.24 11.38
N PHE A 234 -6.13 5.98 11.26
CA PHE A 234 -5.59 4.89 10.44
C PHE A 234 -5.60 3.53 11.15
N SER A 235 -5.13 3.43 12.39
CA SER A 235 -5.08 2.16 13.10
C SER A 235 -6.47 1.75 13.58
N PHE A 236 -6.78 0.45 13.52
CA PHE A 236 -7.96 -0.11 14.19
C PHE A 236 -7.84 -0.09 15.73
N MET A 237 -6.65 0.21 16.25
CA MET A 237 -6.35 0.37 17.67
C MET A 237 -6.07 1.84 18.04
N GLY A 238 -6.20 2.76 17.08
CA GLY A 238 -5.88 4.17 17.28
C GLY A 238 -7.07 4.98 17.76
N HIS A 239 -6.79 6.18 18.28
CA HIS A 239 -7.79 7.15 18.73
C HIS A 239 -7.42 8.55 18.27
N ALA A 240 -8.43 9.38 18.03
CA ALA A 240 -8.22 10.75 17.58
C ALA A 240 -7.40 11.58 18.59
N SER A 241 -7.47 11.26 19.88
CA SER A 241 -6.69 11.88 20.96
C SER A 241 -5.18 11.61 20.87
N GLN A 242 -4.75 10.61 20.09
CA GLN A 242 -3.34 10.34 19.82
C GLN A 242 -2.75 11.31 18.79
N HIS A 243 -3.60 11.96 17.99
CA HIS A 243 -3.13 12.84 16.94
C HIS A 243 -2.52 14.12 17.50
N PRO A 244 -1.38 14.57 16.96
CA PRO A 244 -0.86 15.91 17.20
C PRO A 244 -1.85 17.01 16.79
N ALA A 245 -1.45 18.26 17.07
CA ALA A 245 -2.18 19.43 16.60
C ALA A 245 -2.41 19.37 15.07
N GLN A 246 -3.66 19.57 14.66
CA GLN A 246 -4.05 19.53 13.25
C GLN A 246 -3.74 20.87 12.56
N MET A 247 -3.26 20.82 11.32
CA MET A 247 -2.94 21.97 10.48
C MET A 247 -3.60 21.84 9.10
N PRO A 248 -4.04 22.95 8.49
CA PRO A 248 -4.55 22.95 7.13
C PRO A 248 -3.40 22.72 6.12
N CYS A 249 -3.78 22.34 4.90
CA CYS A 249 -2.94 22.48 3.71
C CYS A 249 -3.44 23.69 2.94
N TRP A 250 -2.70 24.13 1.93
CA TRP A 250 -3.15 25.21 1.05
C TRP A 250 -3.11 24.78 -0.41
N VAL A 251 -3.95 25.39 -1.22
CA VAL A 251 -4.04 25.13 -2.65
C VAL A 251 -3.67 26.39 -3.42
N THR A 252 -2.75 26.23 -4.37
CA THR A 252 -2.42 27.24 -5.38
C THR A 252 -2.34 26.57 -6.75
N HIS A 253 -2.06 27.35 -7.79
CA HIS A 253 -2.16 26.90 -9.17
C HIS A 253 -0.98 27.41 -9.99
N THR A 254 -0.49 26.55 -10.89
CA THR A 254 0.35 27.00 -12.01
C THR A 254 -0.50 27.81 -13.00
N ASN A 255 0.17 28.60 -13.82
CA ASN A 255 -0.46 29.41 -14.87
C ASN A 255 0.38 29.35 -16.16
N GLU A 256 -0.10 30.02 -17.22
CA GLU A 256 0.57 30.04 -18.53
C GLU A 256 2.02 30.55 -18.43
N ARG A 257 2.29 31.59 -17.63
CA ARG A 257 3.65 32.07 -17.38
C ARG A 257 4.52 31.00 -16.72
N THR A 258 3.99 30.24 -15.76
CA THR A 258 4.69 29.09 -15.17
C THR A 258 5.08 28.08 -16.24
N HIS A 259 4.17 27.81 -17.18
CA HIS A 259 4.40 26.82 -18.23
C HIS A 259 5.44 27.29 -19.24
N ASP A 260 5.45 28.58 -19.59
CA ASP A 260 6.47 29.16 -20.46
C ASP A 260 7.87 29.09 -19.84
N ILE A 261 7.98 29.37 -18.54
CA ILE A 261 9.24 29.21 -17.78
C ILE A 261 9.69 27.74 -17.82
N ILE A 262 8.79 26.80 -17.59
CA ILE A 262 9.09 25.36 -17.63
C ILE A 262 9.59 24.94 -19.03
N ARG A 263 8.90 25.38 -20.09
CA ARG A 263 9.27 25.08 -21.49
C ARG A 263 10.67 25.63 -21.83
N SER A 264 11.03 26.80 -21.29
CA SER A 264 12.36 27.40 -21.50
C SER A 264 13.52 26.58 -20.90
N GLY A 265 13.23 25.61 -20.04
CA GLY A 265 14.23 24.72 -19.43
C GLY A 265 14.27 23.30 -20.01
N PHE A 266 13.47 22.98 -21.04
CA PHE A 266 13.38 21.62 -21.59
C PHE A 266 14.71 21.12 -22.17
N ASP A 267 15.46 22.00 -22.82
CA ASP A 267 16.80 21.74 -23.38
C ASP A 267 17.86 21.41 -22.32
N ARG A 268 17.58 21.73 -21.04
CA ARG A 268 18.46 21.46 -19.89
C ARG A 268 17.84 20.49 -18.88
N SER A 269 16.73 19.83 -19.25
CA SER A 269 16.10 18.79 -18.45
C SER A 269 16.73 17.43 -18.78
N PRO A 270 17.34 16.73 -17.80
CA PRO A 270 17.96 15.42 -18.02
C PRO A 270 17.04 14.37 -18.64
N MET A 271 15.73 14.54 -18.46
CA MET A 271 14.72 13.68 -19.06
C MET A 271 14.61 13.88 -20.58
N PHE A 272 14.61 15.13 -21.04
CA PHE A 272 14.44 15.45 -22.46
C PHE A 272 15.77 15.40 -23.23
N THR A 273 16.90 15.56 -22.54
CA THR A 273 18.24 15.46 -23.12
C THR A 273 18.80 14.03 -23.15
N GLY A 274 18.06 13.04 -22.65
CA GLY A 274 18.50 11.64 -22.59
C GLY A 274 19.64 11.35 -21.60
N GLN A 275 19.86 12.23 -20.61
CA GLN A 275 20.88 12.01 -19.56
C GLN A 275 20.42 11.07 -18.44
N ILE A 276 19.12 10.76 -18.39
CA ILE A 276 18.55 9.76 -17.50
C ILE A 276 18.20 8.54 -18.34
N GLU A 277 18.74 7.39 -17.96
CA GLU A 277 18.46 6.10 -18.57
C GLU A 277 17.15 5.51 -18.00
N GLY A 278 16.85 5.83 -16.73
CA GLY A 278 15.73 5.31 -15.98
C GLY A 278 14.37 5.84 -16.41
N VAL A 279 13.38 4.95 -16.47
CA VAL A 279 12.00 5.29 -16.83
C VAL A 279 11.28 5.90 -15.62
N GLY A 280 10.61 7.04 -15.84
CA GLY A 280 9.78 7.71 -14.84
C GLY A 280 8.31 7.28 -14.87
N PRO A 281 7.51 7.60 -13.83
CA PRO A 281 6.10 7.22 -13.77
C PRO A 281 5.23 8.06 -14.72
N ARG A 282 4.38 7.39 -15.51
CA ARG A 282 3.44 8.01 -16.47
C ARG A 282 2.31 8.78 -15.79
N TYR A 283 1.81 8.30 -14.66
CA TYR A 283 0.63 8.83 -14.00
C TYR A 283 0.92 9.88 -12.91
N CYS A 284 2.19 10.01 -12.51
CA CYS A 284 2.65 11.09 -11.65
C CYS A 284 3.95 11.68 -12.21
N PRO A 285 3.87 12.23 -13.44
CA PRO A 285 5.04 12.77 -14.12
C PRO A 285 5.58 13.98 -13.37
N SER A 286 6.86 14.31 -13.61
CA SER A 286 7.40 15.60 -13.17
C SER A 286 6.67 16.74 -13.87
N VAL A 287 6.76 17.96 -13.32
CA VAL A 287 6.03 19.13 -13.82
C VAL A 287 6.37 19.42 -15.28
N GLU A 288 7.63 19.22 -15.68
CA GLU A 288 8.07 19.38 -17.06
C GLU A 288 7.43 18.37 -18.03
N ASP A 289 7.21 17.12 -17.62
CA ASP A 289 6.53 16.11 -18.44
C ASP A 289 5.01 16.27 -18.40
N LYS A 290 4.46 16.73 -17.28
CA LYS A 290 3.03 17.08 -17.15
C LYS A 290 2.64 18.21 -18.11
N VAL A 291 3.42 19.30 -18.16
CA VAL A 291 3.20 20.44 -19.07
C VAL A 291 3.38 20.03 -20.52
N ASN A 292 4.32 19.14 -20.83
CA ASN A 292 4.52 18.64 -22.18
C ASN A 292 3.37 17.73 -22.67
N ARG A 293 2.89 16.81 -21.83
CA ARG A 293 1.82 15.87 -22.19
C ARG A 293 0.42 16.49 -22.23
N PHE A 294 0.18 17.46 -21.36
CA PHE A 294 -1.11 18.14 -21.22
C PHE A 294 -0.98 19.61 -21.59
N ALA A 295 -0.44 19.87 -22.78
CA ALA A 295 -0.14 21.22 -23.27
C ALA A 295 -1.40 22.09 -23.47
N ASP A 296 -2.57 21.46 -23.54
CA ASP A 296 -3.90 22.08 -23.62
C ASP A 296 -4.40 22.64 -22.28
N LYS A 297 -3.79 22.25 -21.15
CA LYS A 297 -4.19 22.73 -19.83
C LYS A 297 -3.43 23.99 -19.45
N ASN A 298 -4.16 25.09 -19.24
CA ASN A 298 -3.58 26.38 -18.85
C ASN A 298 -3.21 26.47 -17.35
N SER A 299 -3.61 25.47 -16.56
CA SER A 299 -3.35 25.44 -15.13
C SER A 299 -3.30 24.02 -14.57
N HIS A 300 -2.53 23.86 -13.50
CA HIS A 300 -2.42 22.65 -12.71
C HIS A 300 -2.43 23.03 -11.23
N GLN A 301 -3.29 22.35 -10.47
CA GLN A 301 -3.42 22.49 -9.03
C GLN A 301 -2.18 21.95 -8.29
N ILE A 302 -1.71 22.72 -7.30
CA ILE A 302 -0.57 22.43 -6.43
C ILE A 302 -1.05 22.51 -4.97
N PHE A 303 -0.68 21.50 -4.17
CA PHE A 303 -0.91 21.53 -2.73
C PHE A 303 0.36 21.97 -2.01
N LEU A 304 0.25 22.96 -1.14
CA LEU A 304 1.29 23.38 -0.20
C LEU A 304 1.04 22.62 1.10
N GLU A 305 1.85 21.59 1.31
CA GLU A 305 1.70 20.64 2.42
C GLU A 305 2.78 20.92 3.48
N PRO A 306 2.42 21.20 4.75
CA PRO A 306 3.42 21.40 5.79
C PRO A 306 4.21 20.11 6.05
N GLU A 307 5.53 20.21 6.29
CA GLU A 307 6.35 19.02 6.60
C GLU A 307 6.38 18.64 8.09
N GLY A 308 5.85 19.49 8.97
CA GLY A 308 5.75 19.25 10.41
C GLY A 308 5.33 20.48 11.21
N LEU A 309 5.09 20.31 12.49
CA LEU A 309 4.65 21.35 13.43
C LEU A 309 5.80 22.26 13.88
N THR A 310 7.02 21.74 13.85
CA THR A 310 8.23 22.40 14.38
C THR A 310 9.17 22.90 13.30
N THR A 311 8.72 22.93 12.05
CA THR A 311 9.47 23.40 10.89
C THR A 311 8.63 24.38 10.08
N HIS A 312 9.30 25.26 9.34
CA HIS A 312 8.67 26.11 8.32
C HIS A 312 8.79 25.51 6.92
N GLU A 313 9.32 24.29 6.76
CA GLU A 313 9.39 23.64 5.45
C GLU A 313 7.99 23.25 4.93
N TYR A 314 7.70 23.67 3.70
CA TYR A 314 6.51 23.26 2.94
C TYR A 314 6.91 22.45 1.71
N TYR A 315 6.13 21.41 1.44
CA TYR A 315 6.21 20.54 0.28
C TYR A 315 5.16 20.97 -0.76
N PRO A 316 5.56 21.53 -1.92
CA PRO A 316 4.64 21.91 -2.98
C PRO A 316 4.33 20.70 -3.87
N ASN A 317 3.38 19.88 -3.44
CA ASN A 317 2.96 18.67 -4.14
C ASN A 317 2.31 19.00 -5.49
N GLY A 318 2.87 18.43 -6.56
CA GLY A 318 2.46 18.67 -7.94
C GLY A 318 3.53 19.31 -8.83
N ILE A 319 4.63 19.81 -8.24
CA ILE A 319 5.78 20.38 -8.97
C ILE A 319 7.09 19.61 -8.79
N SER A 320 7.04 18.27 -8.64
CA SER A 320 8.26 17.45 -8.72
C SER A 320 9.01 17.73 -10.01
N THR A 321 10.32 17.94 -9.96
CA THR A 321 11.07 18.39 -11.14
C THR A 321 12.54 17.95 -11.12
N SER A 322 13.14 17.90 -12.31
CA SER A 322 14.58 17.75 -12.52
C SER A 322 15.20 18.94 -13.26
N LEU A 323 14.47 20.04 -13.41
CA LEU A 323 14.95 21.25 -14.10
C LEU A 323 16.12 21.93 -13.36
N PRO A 324 16.93 22.75 -14.05
CA PRO A 324 17.94 23.60 -13.42
C PRO A 324 17.36 24.53 -12.34
N PHE A 325 18.15 24.85 -11.31
CA PHE A 325 17.68 25.64 -10.17
C PHE A 325 17.18 27.05 -10.56
N ASP A 326 17.79 27.70 -11.55
CA ASP A 326 17.32 28.99 -12.08
C ASP A 326 15.89 28.93 -12.61
N ILE A 327 15.53 27.84 -13.29
CA ILE A 327 14.17 27.60 -13.78
C ILE A 327 13.23 27.26 -12.62
N GLN A 328 13.67 26.44 -11.67
CA GLN A 328 12.89 26.14 -10.46
C GLN A 328 12.56 27.41 -9.67
N TYR A 329 13.53 28.31 -9.53
CA TYR A 329 13.35 29.58 -8.85
C TYR A 329 12.28 30.44 -9.51
N GLN A 330 12.35 30.58 -10.84
CA GLN A 330 11.38 31.37 -11.59
C GLN A 330 9.99 30.72 -11.61
N LEU A 331 9.90 29.40 -11.79
CA LEU A 331 8.61 28.71 -11.87
C LEU A 331 7.87 28.78 -10.54
N VAL A 332 8.56 28.59 -9.41
CA VAL A 332 7.95 28.69 -8.07
C VAL A 332 7.39 30.09 -7.86
N ARG A 333 8.19 31.14 -8.15
CA ARG A 333 7.80 32.54 -7.95
C ARG A 333 6.80 33.08 -8.98
N SER A 334 6.39 32.26 -9.95
CA SER A 334 5.35 32.61 -10.92
C SER A 334 3.94 32.25 -10.45
N MET A 335 3.82 31.40 -9.42
CA MET A 335 2.54 30.95 -8.88
C MET A 335 1.99 31.93 -7.84
N LYS A 336 0.67 32.02 -7.76
CA LYS A 336 -0.03 32.93 -6.85
C LYS A 336 0.30 32.61 -5.38
N GLY A 337 0.66 33.62 -4.61
CA GLY A 337 1.06 33.51 -3.20
C GLY A 337 2.52 33.08 -2.99
N LEU A 338 3.24 32.74 -4.06
CA LEU A 338 4.63 32.30 -4.04
C LEU A 338 5.60 33.30 -4.67
N GLU A 339 5.15 34.52 -4.97
CA GLU A 339 5.91 35.56 -5.66
C GLU A 339 7.23 35.89 -4.96
N ASN A 340 7.32 35.68 -3.65
CA ASN A 340 8.51 35.91 -2.82
C ASN A 340 9.03 34.63 -2.14
N ALA A 341 8.56 33.46 -2.57
CA ALA A 341 8.92 32.20 -1.95
C ALA A 341 10.43 31.93 -2.00
N HIS A 342 11.00 31.60 -0.85
CA HIS A 342 12.38 31.18 -0.68
C HIS A 342 12.47 29.65 -0.77
N ILE A 343 13.34 29.16 -1.65
CA ILE A 343 13.60 27.73 -1.81
C ILE A 343 14.72 27.30 -0.87
N LEU A 344 14.40 26.46 0.10
CA LEU A 344 15.34 25.89 1.07
C LEU A 344 16.14 24.73 0.50
N ARG A 345 15.51 23.93 -0.37
CA ARG A 345 16.16 22.78 -1.04
C ARG A 345 15.69 22.71 -2.49
N PRO A 346 16.59 22.49 -3.46
CA PRO A 346 16.20 22.32 -4.85
C PRO A 346 15.41 21.02 -5.03
N GLY A 347 14.45 21.05 -5.96
CA GLY A 347 13.83 19.84 -6.50
C GLY A 347 14.85 19.06 -7.33
N TYR A 348 14.71 17.75 -7.34
CA TYR A 348 15.62 16.87 -8.03
C TYR A 348 14.96 15.57 -8.45
N ALA A 349 15.61 14.85 -9.36
CA ALA A 349 15.29 13.45 -9.62
C ALA A 349 16.38 12.53 -9.12
N ILE A 350 15.97 11.37 -8.61
CA ILE A 350 16.85 10.27 -8.25
C ILE A 350 16.65 9.13 -9.25
N GLU A 351 17.75 8.69 -9.83
CA GLU A 351 17.85 7.48 -10.63
C GLU A 351 18.49 6.38 -9.78
N TYR A 352 17.96 5.16 -9.85
CA TYR A 352 18.41 4.05 -9.02
C TYR A 352 18.16 2.70 -9.71
N ASP A 353 18.91 1.70 -9.26
CA ASP A 353 18.77 0.33 -9.73
C ASP A 353 17.56 -0.36 -9.11
N TYR A 354 16.83 -1.13 -9.92
CA TYR A 354 15.78 -2.04 -9.47
C TYR A 354 15.94 -3.39 -10.15
N PHE A 355 15.35 -4.43 -9.54
CA PHE A 355 15.31 -5.77 -10.10
C PHE A 355 13.89 -6.10 -10.55
N ASP A 356 13.79 -6.76 -11.70
CA ASP A 356 12.51 -7.16 -12.26
C ASP A 356 11.80 -8.14 -11.30
N PRO A 357 10.64 -7.76 -10.73
CA PRO A 357 9.97 -8.61 -9.75
C PRO A 357 9.49 -9.95 -10.31
N ARG A 358 9.47 -10.13 -11.64
CA ARG A 358 9.20 -11.44 -12.28
C ARG A 358 10.29 -12.48 -11.99
N ALA A 359 11.46 -12.04 -11.51
CA ALA A 359 12.54 -12.92 -11.04
C ALA A 359 12.31 -13.43 -9.61
N LEU A 360 11.23 -13.01 -8.94
CA LEU A 360 10.83 -13.49 -7.64
C LEU A 360 9.83 -14.65 -7.75
N LYS A 361 9.79 -15.48 -6.71
CA LYS A 361 8.67 -16.40 -6.43
C LYS A 361 7.48 -15.60 -5.90
N SER A 362 6.32 -16.24 -5.79
CA SER A 362 5.14 -15.57 -5.23
C SER A 362 5.32 -15.16 -3.76
N SER A 363 6.29 -15.73 -3.06
CA SER A 363 6.69 -15.39 -1.69
C SER A 363 7.65 -14.19 -1.57
N PHE A 364 8.04 -13.59 -2.70
CA PHE A 364 9.15 -12.61 -2.85
C PHE A 364 10.56 -13.14 -2.58
N GLU A 365 10.72 -14.43 -2.34
CA GLU A 365 12.03 -15.06 -2.41
C GLU A 365 12.54 -14.97 -3.86
N THR A 366 13.83 -14.68 -4.04
CA THR A 366 14.43 -14.70 -5.38
C THR A 366 14.42 -16.13 -5.94
N ARG A 367 14.22 -16.27 -7.25
CA ARG A 367 14.32 -17.58 -7.91
C ARG A 367 15.76 -18.08 -8.01
N SER A 368 16.73 -17.17 -8.01
CA SER A 368 18.14 -17.48 -8.24
C SER A 368 18.92 -17.79 -6.96
N ILE A 369 18.51 -17.26 -5.81
CA ILE A 369 19.22 -17.40 -4.54
C ILE A 369 18.21 -17.73 -3.44
N ALA A 370 18.32 -18.95 -2.90
CA ALA A 370 17.49 -19.40 -1.80
C ALA A 370 17.75 -18.57 -0.53
N GLY A 371 16.67 -18.19 0.14
CA GLY A 371 16.67 -17.39 1.36
C GLY A 371 16.91 -15.89 1.18
N LEU A 372 17.09 -15.41 -0.06
CA LEU A 372 17.16 -13.98 -0.36
C LEU A 372 15.78 -13.47 -0.78
N PHE A 373 15.30 -12.40 -0.15
CA PHE A 373 13.99 -11.78 -0.41
C PHE A 373 14.18 -10.31 -0.78
N PHE A 374 13.38 -9.80 -1.72
CA PHE A 374 13.39 -8.37 -2.09
C PHE A 374 12.07 -7.70 -1.74
N ALA A 375 12.12 -6.49 -1.18
CA ALA A 375 10.93 -5.72 -0.86
C ALA A 375 11.11 -4.20 -1.01
N GLY A 376 10.07 -3.54 -1.52
CA GLY A 376 9.99 -2.09 -1.66
C GLY A 376 10.44 -1.58 -3.02
N GLN A 377 11.14 -0.45 -3.05
CA GLN A 377 11.51 0.20 -4.31
C GLN A 377 12.47 -0.62 -5.17
N ILE A 378 13.22 -1.55 -4.55
CA ILE A 378 14.06 -2.52 -5.25
C ILE A 378 13.26 -3.43 -6.21
N ASN A 379 11.96 -3.65 -5.95
CA ASN A 379 11.04 -4.37 -6.83
C ASN A 379 10.38 -3.45 -7.88
N GLY A 380 10.85 -2.21 -8.00
CA GLY A 380 10.34 -1.19 -8.93
C GLY A 380 8.97 -0.61 -8.56
N THR A 381 8.60 -0.65 -7.29
CA THR A 381 7.46 0.13 -6.77
C THR A 381 7.87 1.54 -6.36
N THR A 382 6.92 2.46 -6.24
CA THR A 382 7.16 3.78 -5.65
C THR A 382 6.01 4.18 -4.72
N GLY A 383 6.36 4.48 -3.47
CA GLY A 383 5.40 4.77 -2.42
C GLY A 383 5.82 4.12 -1.10
N TYR A 384 5.47 4.77 0.00
CA TYR A 384 5.81 4.27 1.33
C TYR A 384 4.97 3.05 1.67
N GLU A 385 3.68 3.12 1.34
CA GLU A 385 2.65 2.13 1.65
C GLU A 385 2.88 0.85 0.86
N GLU A 386 3.14 0.96 -0.44
CA GLU A 386 3.56 -0.17 -1.28
C GLU A 386 4.82 -0.82 -0.70
N ALA A 387 5.81 -0.03 -0.29
CA ALA A 387 7.05 -0.55 0.24
C ALA A 387 6.86 -1.25 1.59
N ALA A 388 6.12 -0.64 2.52
CA ALA A 388 5.81 -1.22 3.82
C ALA A 388 5.02 -2.53 3.70
N ALA A 389 4.02 -2.58 2.82
CA ALA A 389 3.22 -3.79 2.58
C ALA A 389 4.10 -4.94 2.04
N GLN A 390 4.98 -4.65 1.09
CA GLN A 390 5.97 -5.62 0.59
C GLN A 390 6.96 -6.04 1.67
N GLY A 391 7.40 -5.10 2.51
CA GLY A 391 8.30 -5.33 3.62
C GLY A 391 7.73 -6.33 4.61
N MET A 392 6.51 -6.08 5.08
CA MET A 392 5.75 -6.99 5.95
C MET A 392 5.66 -8.38 5.31
N PHE A 393 5.24 -8.45 4.04
CA PHE A 393 5.10 -9.70 3.31
C PHE A 393 6.41 -10.50 3.19
N ALA A 394 7.51 -9.83 2.82
CA ALA A 394 8.83 -10.47 2.71
C ALA A 394 9.38 -10.89 4.09
N GLY A 395 9.17 -10.08 5.13
CA GLY A 395 9.58 -10.41 6.50
C GLY A 395 8.84 -11.63 7.05
N ILE A 396 7.53 -11.73 6.82
CA ILE A 396 6.72 -12.90 7.16
C ILE A 396 7.27 -14.15 6.47
N ASN A 397 7.47 -14.10 5.16
CA ASN A 397 7.90 -15.27 4.39
C ASN A 397 9.36 -15.67 4.68
N ALA A 398 10.24 -14.71 4.97
CA ALA A 398 11.58 -14.99 5.46
C ALA A 398 11.54 -15.73 6.82
N ALA A 399 10.70 -15.28 7.75
CA ALA A 399 10.52 -15.94 9.05
C ALA A 399 9.89 -17.34 8.91
N LEU A 400 8.88 -17.51 8.06
CA LEU A 400 8.25 -18.82 7.77
C LEU A 400 9.28 -19.79 7.18
N GLN A 401 10.12 -19.34 6.25
CA GLN A 401 11.19 -20.17 5.70
C GLN A 401 12.18 -20.61 6.78
N CYS A 402 12.59 -19.71 7.68
CA CYS A 402 13.48 -20.05 8.80
C CYS A 402 12.89 -21.14 9.72
N LYS A 403 11.56 -21.16 9.84
CA LYS A 403 10.79 -22.13 10.64
C LYS A 403 10.44 -23.42 9.87
N GLY A 404 10.80 -23.52 8.58
CA GLY A 404 10.42 -24.65 7.74
C GLY A 404 8.92 -24.75 7.47
N GLN A 405 8.21 -23.61 7.48
CA GLN A 405 6.78 -23.52 7.24
C GLN A 405 6.49 -23.04 5.81
N ALA A 406 5.30 -23.37 5.29
CA ALA A 406 4.85 -22.90 3.98
C ALA A 406 4.72 -21.36 3.97
N PRO A 407 4.99 -20.69 2.82
CA PRO A 407 4.85 -19.25 2.71
C PRO A 407 3.38 -18.83 2.86
N TRP A 408 3.16 -17.65 3.44
CA TRP A 408 1.86 -17.00 3.46
C TRP A 408 1.68 -16.21 2.16
N MET A 409 0.53 -16.39 1.51
CA MET A 409 0.22 -15.80 0.21
C MET A 409 -1.23 -15.28 0.24
N PRO A 410 -1.47 -14.01 0.59
CA PRO A 410 -2.82 -13.45 0.57
C PRO A 410 -3.33 -13.38 -0.87
N ARG A 411 -4.57 -13.82 -1.09
CA ARG A 411 -5.14 -13.80 -2.44
C ARG A 411 -5.55 -12.40 -2.86
N ARG A 412 -5.72 -12.20 -4.17
CA ARG A 412 -6.19 -10.94 -4.75
C ARG A 412 -7.60 -10.56 -4.32
N ASP A 413 -8.45 -11.54 -3.97
CA ASP A 413 -9.80 -11.33 -3.43
C ASP A 413 -9.79 -11.03 -1.93
N GLU A 414 -8.67 -11.26 -1.24
CA GLU A 414 -8.56 -11.05 0.21
C GLU A 414 -7.89 -9.73 0.57
N ALA A 415 -6.95 -9.22 -0.25
CA ALA A 415 -6.19 -8.02 0.08
C ALA A 415 -5.67 -7.24 -1.14
N TYR A 416 -5.58 -5.92 -1.01
CA TYR A 416 -4.80 -5.07 -1.91
C TYR A 416 -3.32 -5.45 -1.91
N LEU A 417 -2.77 -5.94 -0.79
CA LEU A 417 -1.44 -6.56 -0.74
C LEU A 417 -1.33 -7.75 -1.72
N GLY A 418 -2.35 -8.62 -1.78
CA GLY A 418 -2.38 -9.74 -2.74
C GLY A 418 -2.39 -9.25 -4.19
N VAL A 419 -3.16 -8.20 -4.48
CA VAL A 419 -3.17 -7.53 -5.80
C VAL A 419 -1.80 -6.94 -6.16
N LEU A 420 -1.14 -6.26 -5.21
CA LEU A 420 0.19 -5.68 -5.38
C LEU A 420 1.22 -6.76 -5.71
N VAL A 421 1.29 -7.81 -4.90
CA VAL A 421 2.24 -8.91 -5.05
C VAL A 421 2.05 -9.60 -6.40
N ASP A 422 0.81 -9.98 -6.73
CA ASP A 422 0.48 -10.67 -7.98
C ASP A 422 0.79 -9.82 -9.22
N ASP A 423 0.44 -8.52 -9.20
CA ASP A 423 0.74 -7.63 -10.31
C ASP A 423 2.25 -7.52 -10.56
N LEU A 424 3.06 -7.39 -9.49
CA LEU A 424 4.51 -7.29 -9.60
C LEU A 424 5.13 -8.55 -10.22
N ILE A 425 4.83 -9.74 -9.67
CA ILE A 425 5.45 -10.99 -10.13
C ILE A 425 4.92 -11.46 -11.49
N THR A 426 3.70 -11.08 -11.86
CA THR A 426 3.06 -11.54 -13.10
C THR A 426 3.31 -10.59 -14.25
N LYS A 427 3.10 -9.28 -14.04
CA LYS A 427 3.19 -8.26 -15.09
C LYS A 427 4.59 -7.66 -15.18
N GLY A 428 5.36 -7.69 -14.09
CA GLY A 428 6.59 -6.93 -13.97
C GLY A 428 6.32 -5.43 -13.92
N VAL A 429 7.39 -4.65 -14.04
CA VAL A 429 7.31 -3.18 -14.03
C VAL A 429 8.09 -2.61 -15.21
N THR A 430 7.42 -1.75 -15.99
CA THR A 430 8.02 -0.96 -17.08
C THR A 430 8.24 0.50 -16.68
N GLU A 431 7.64 0.89 -15.56
CA GLU A 431 7.72 2.17 -14.89
C GLU A 431 7.47 1.92 -13.39
N PRO A 432 7.76 2.87 -12.49
CA PRO A 432 7.53 2.65 -11.07
C PRO A 432 6.05 2.36 -10.75
N TYR A 433 5.77 1.15 -10.24
CA TYR A 433 4.40 0.71 -9.94
C TYR A 433 3.79 1.51 -8.78
N ARG A 434 2.50 1.84 -8.90
CA ARG A 434 1.70 2.56 -7.89
C ARG A 434 0.31 1.94 -7.76
N MET A 435 -0.18 1.80 -6.53
CA MET A 435 -1.46 1.09 -6.28
C MET A 435 -2.65 1.68 -7.01
N PHE A 436 -2.75 3.00 -7.14
CA PHE A 436 -3.92 3.61 -7.77
C PHE A 436 -4.06 3.26 -9.27
N THR A 437 -2.99 2.76 -9.91
CA THR A 437 -3.01 2.28 -11.30
C THR A 437 -3.48 0.84 -11.41
N SER A 438 -3.56 0.12 -10.28
CA SER A 438 -3.99 -1.26 -10.25
C SER A 438 -5.50 -1.37 -10.48
N ARG A 439 -5.90 -2.50 -11.07
CA ARG A 439 -7.31 -2.90 -11.10
C ARG A 439 -7.48 -3.96 -10.04
N ALA A 440 -7.86 -3.55 -8.83
CA ALA A 440 -8.52 -4.45 -7.91
C ALA A 440 -9.91 -4.78 -8.48
N GLU A 441 -10.16 -6.02 -8.84
CA GLU A 441 -11.43 -6.48 -9.40
C GLU A 441 -12.53 -6.55 -8.33
N PHE A 442 -12.15 -6.81 -7.07
CA PHE A 442 -13.03 -7.03 -5.93
C PHE A 442 -13.11 -5.83 -4.97
N ARG A 443 -13.13 -4.59 -5.50
CA ARG A 443 -13.07 -3.34 -4.70
C ARG A 443 -14.13 -3.22 -3.62
N LEU A 444 -15.31 -3.80 -3.81
CA LEU A 444 -16.38 -3.77 -2.82
C LEU A 444 -16.10 -4.68 -1.62
N GLN A 445 -15.29 -5.72 -1.79
CA GLN A 445 -14.83 -6.57 -0.69
C GLN A 445 -13.54 -6.03 -0.05
N LEU A 446 -12.63 -5.50 -0.86
CA LEU A 446 -11.35 -4.96 -0.45
C LEU A 446 -11.46 -3.51 0.01
N ARG A 447 -12.14 -3.25 1.13
CA ARG A 447 -12.32 -1.88 1.62
C ARG A 447 -11.36 -1.56 2.77
N GLU A 448 -11.14 -0.28 3.03
CA GLU A 448 -10.37 0.16 4.19
C GLU A 448 -11.04 -0.22 5.51
N ASP A 449 -12.36 -0.09 5.57
CA ASP A 449 -13.16 -0.25 6.80
C ASP A 449 -13.17 -1.69 7.35
N ASN A 450 -12.94 -2.69 6.50
CA ASN A 450 -13.04 -4.11 6.84
C ASN A 450 -11.71 -4.88 6.72
N ALA A 451 -10.57 -4.19 6.63
CA ALA A 451 -9.27 -4.85 6.48
C ALA A 451 -8.94 -5.77 7.67
N ASP A 452 -9.37 -5.39 8.89
CA ASP A 452 -9.29 -6.22 10.09
C ASP A 452 -10.07 -7.52 9.97
N MET A 453 -11.33 -7.44 9.51
CA MET A 453 -12.19 -8.62 9.24
C MET A 453 -11.59 -9.56 8.20
N ARG A 454 -10.76 -9.05 7.28
CA ARG A 454 -10.11 -9.85 6.23
C ARG A 454 -8.80 -10.48 6.69
N LEU A 455 -8.02 -9.80 7.51
CA LEU A 455 -6.60 -10.13 7.71
C LEU A 455 -6.17 -10.37 9.16
N THR A 456 -6.88 -9.86 10.17
CA THR A 456 -6.41 -9.94 11.57
C THR A 456 -6.33 -11.37 12.08
N GLU A 457 -7.22 -12.26 11.64
CA GLU A 457 -7.13 -13.69 11.98
C GLU A 457 -5.87 -14.35 11.40
N ALA A 458 -5.51 -14.06 10.16
CA ALA A 458 -4.26 -14.53 9.56
C ALA A 458 -3.04 -13.96 10.31
N GLY A 459 -3.07 -12.67 10.65
CA GLY A 459 -2.04 -12.03 11.46
C GLY A 459 -1.87 -12.69 12.84
N ARG A 460 -2.97 -13.13 13.46
CA ARG A 460 -2.94 -13.87 14.74
C ARG A 460 -2.32 -15.26 14.58
N GLN A 461 -2.71 -16.01 13.56
CA GLN A 461 -2.15 -17.33 13.27
C GLN A 461 -0.64 -17.28 12.98
N LEU A 462 -0.17 -16.20 12.35
CA LEU A 462 1.25 -15.97 12.07
C LEU A 462 2.05 -15.48 13.29
N GLY A 463 1.38 -15.03 14.36
CA GLY A 463 2.02 -14.48 15.56
C GLY A 463 2.38 -12.99 15.47
N LEU A 464 1.77 -12.24 14.57
CA LEU A 464 1.99 -10.80 14.40
C LEU A 464 1.02 -9.95 15.24
N VAL A 465 -0.20 -10.47 15.43
CA VAL A 465 -1.28 -9.81 16.18
C VAL A 465 -1.19 -10.21 17.66
N ASP A 466 -0.97 -9.22 18.51
CA ASP A 466 -0.92 -9.38 19.96
C ASP A 466 -2.30 -9.64 20.59
N ASP A 467 -2.31 -9.90 21.89
CA ASP A 467 -3.53 -10.23 22.64
C ASP A 467 -4.50 -9.04 22.73
N LEU A 468 -3.97 -7.82 22.84
CA LEU A 468 -4.78 -6.60 22.93
C LEU A 468 -5.57 -6.35 21.65
N ARG A 469 -4.90 -6.43 20.50
CA ARG A 469 -5.53 -6.30 19.19
C ARG A 469 -6.47 -7.47 18.90
N TRP A 470 -6.10 -8.69 19.28
CA TRP A 470 -6.95 -9.87 19.09
C TRP A 470 -8.26 -9.75 19.87
N ASP A 471 -8.21 -9.29 21.13
CA ASP A 471 -9.40 -9.06 21.94
C ASP A 471 -10.30 -7.97 21.33
N ALA A 472 -9.75 -6.81 20.97
CA ALA A 472 -10.49 -5.73 20.35
C ALA A 472 -11.18 -6.17 19.04
N PHE A 473 -10.45 -6.92 18.20
CA PHE A 473 -10.99 -7.51 16.98
C PHE A 473 -12.15 -8.48 17.26
N ASN A 474 -12.00 -9.41 18.20
CA ASN A 474 -13.05 -10.37 18.54
C ASN A 474 -14.31 -9.65 19.05
N ARG A 475 -14.15 -8.65 19.93
CA ARG A 475 -15.27 -7.84 20.43
C ARG A 475 -16.03 -7.18 19.28
N LYS A 476 -15.32 -6.49 18.38
CA LYS A 476 -15.93 -5.85 17.20
C LYS A 476 -16.63 -6.89 16.30
N ARG A 477 -15.96 -7.99 15.95
CA ARG A 477 -16.50 -9.06 15.09
C ARG A 477 -17.77 -9.65 15.67
N ASP A 478 -17.75 -9.99 16.96
CA ASP A 478 -18.86 -10.64 17.62
C ASP A 478 -20.06 -9.67 17.75
N LEU A 479 -19.81 -8.39 18.02
CA LEU A 479 -20.84 -7.34 18.01
C LEU A 479 -21.50 -7.17 16.65
N VAL A 480 -20.71 -7.04 15.57
CA VAL A 480 -21.22 -6.95 14.20
C VAL A 480 -22.08 -8.18 13.88
N SER A 481 -21.61 -9.37 14.23
CA SER A 481 -22.33 -10.63 13.99
C SER A 481 -23.66 -10.69 14.77
N ARG A 482 -23.64 -10.42 16.08
CA ARG A 482 -24.83 -10.41 16.93
C ARG A 482 -25.86 -9.41 16.46
N GLU A 483 -25.46 -8.18 16.18
CA GLU A 483 -26.37 -7.13 15.75
C GLU A 483 -26.95 -7.40 14.36
N THR A 484 -26.12 -7.91 13.43
CA THR A 484 -26.60 -8.33 12.11
C THR A 484 -27.69 -9.40 12.23
N GLN A 485 -27.51 -10.37 13.13
CA GLN A 485 -28.51 -11.40 13.38
C GLN A 485 -29.76 -10.84 14.07
N ARG A 486 -29.59 -9.91 15.01
CA ARG A 486 -30.71 -9.22 15.67
C ARG A 486 -31.58 -8.49 14.66
N LEU A 487 -30.99 -7.69 13.76
CA LEU A 487 -31.72 -6.96 12.72
C LEU A 487 -32.48 -7.89 11.76
N LYS A 488 -31.96 -9.09 11.47
CA LYS A 488 -32.65 -10.10 10.66
C LYS A 488 -33.81 -10.78 11.40
N SER A 489 -33.73 -10.86 12.72
CA SER A 489 -34.74 -11.53 13.56
C SER A 489 -35.94 -10.66 13.93
N ILE A 490 -35.80 -9.33 13.83
CA ILE A 490 -36.85 -8.38 14.16
C ILE A 490 -37.63 -8.01 12.91
N TRP A 491 -38.94 -8.25 12.94
CA TRP A 491 -39.86 -7.96 11.84
C TRP A 491 -40.83 -6.84 12.19
N VAL A 492 -41.10 -5.99 11.21
CA VAL A 492 -42.10 -4.94 11.26
C VAL A 492 -43.09 -5.10 10.12
N SER A 493 -44.35 -4.77 10.39
CA SER A 493 -45.48 -4.89 9.48
C SER A 493 -46.34 -3.61 9.56
N PRO A 494 -47.21 -3.36 8.57
CA PRO A 494 -48.13 -2.23 8.61
C PRO A 494 -49.06 -2.23 9.84
N GLN A 495 -49.21 -3.37 10.52
CA GLN A 495 -50.05 -3.50 11.72
C GLN A 495 -49.33 -3.10 13.00
N ASN A 496 -47.99 -3.24 13.05
CA ASN A 496 -47.21 -3.03 14.28
C ASN A 496 -46.28 -1.80 14.22
N LEU A 497 -46.19 -1.15 13.06
CA LEU A 497 -45.44 0.09 12.86
C LEU A 497 -46.39 1.21 12.38
N PRO A 498 -46.58 2.28 13.17
CA PRO A 498 -47.42 3.40 12.76
C PRO A 498 -46.95 4.03 11.45
N GLN A 499 -47.89 4.33 10.55
CA GLN A 499 -47.60 4.95 9.25
C GLN A 499 -46.76 6.25 9.36
N PRO A 500 -47.02 7.18 10.31
CA PRO A 500 -46.20 8.38 10.45
C PRO A 500 -44.72 8.09 10.76
N GLU A 501 -44.44 7.04 11.54
CA GLU A 501 -43.07 6.61 11.85
C GLU A 501 -42.37 6.00 10.62
N ALA A 502 -43.10 5.19 9.85
CA ALA A 502 -42.60 4.63 8.60
C ALA A 502 -42.29 5.73 7.57
N GLU A 503 -43.16 6.72 7.42
CA GLU A 503 -42.95 7.86 6.52
C GLU A 503 -41.77 8.74 6.98
N ARG A 504 -41.63 8.97 8.30
CA ARG A 504 -40.50 9.73 8.87
C ARG A 504 -39.14 9.10 8.57
N VAL A 505 -39.01 7.78 8.74
CA VAL A 505 -37.72 7.09 8.63
C VAL A 505 -37.44 6.58 7.23
N PHE A 506 -38.46 6.13 6.50
CA PHE A 506 -38.29 5.51 5.18
C PHE A 506 -38.76 6.39 4.01
N GLY A 507 -39.37 7.55 4.29
CA GLY A 507 -39.99 8.42 3.28
C GLY A 507 -41.32 7.89 2.73
N LYS A 508 -41.77 6.71 3.14
CA LYS A 508 -43.02 6.08 2.71
C LYS A 508 -43.52 5.02 3.69
N ALA A 509 -44.82 4.74 3.64
CA ALA A 509 -45.41 3.60 4.32
C ALA A 509 -44.80 2.26 3.84
N ILE A 510 -44.83 1.25 4.70
CA ILE A 510 -44.55 -0.13 4.33
C ILE A 510 -45.85 -0.83 3.94
N ASP A 511 -45.75 -1.73 2.97
CA ASP A 511 -46.88 -2.44 2.34
C ASP A 511 -47.00 -3.90 2.79
N HIS A 512 -45.88 -4.51 3.15
CA HIS A 512 -45.81 -5.86 3.70
C HIS A 512 -44.82 -5.95 4.87
N GLU A 513 -44.62 -7.16 5.39
CA GLU A 513 -43.68 -7.41 6.48
C GLU A 513 -42.22 -7.35 5.99
N TYR A 514 -41.36 -6.64 6.70
CA TYR A 514 -39.92 -6.58 6.43
C TYR A 514 -39.15 -6.79 7.74
N ASN A 515 -38.00 -7.46 7.69
CA ASN A 515 -37.07 -7.39 8.81
C ASN A 515 -36.28 -6.07 8.79
N LEU A 516 -35.70 -5.68 9.93
CA LEU A 516 -34.94 -4.43 10.04
C LEU A 516 -33.72 -4.41 9.11
N ALA A 517 -33.07 -5.56 8.87
CA ALA A 517 -31.93 -5.65 7.95
C ALA A 517 -32.31 -5.32 6.50
N ASP A 518 -33.48 -5.76 6.03
CA ASP A 518 -34.01 -5.46 4.70
C ASP A 518 -34.36 -3.97 4.57
N LEU A 519 -34.89 -3.36 5.63
CA LEU A 519 -35.18 -1.93 5.67
C LEU A 519 -33.89 -1.09 5.65
N LEU A 520 -32.84 -1.53 6.34
CA LEU A 520 -31.53 -0.86 6.34
C LEU A 520 -30.83 -0.88 4.97
N ARG A 521 -31.22 -1.79 4.05
CA ARG A 521 -30.69 -1.79 2.68
C ARG A 521 -31.16 -0.60 1.86
N ARG A 522 -32.24 0.07 2.28
CA ARG A 522 -32.76 1.24 1.56
C ARG A 522 -31.73 2.37 1.64
N PRO A 523 -31.42 3.04 0.51
CA PRO A 523 -30.32 4.01 0.44
C PRO A 523 -30.48 5.18 1.41
N ASP A 524 -31.71 5.62 1.65
CA ASP A 524 -32.03 6.78 2.49
C ASP A 524 -32.22 6.45 3.99
N VAL A 525 -31.94 5.20 4.39
CA VAL A 525 -32.10 4.74 5.77
C VAL A 525 -30.73 4.56 6.43
N SER A 526 -30.50 5.27 7.53
CA SER A 526 -29.36 5.04 8.42
C SER A 526 -29.74 4.11 9.58
N TYR A 527 -28.73 3.47 10.17
CA TYR A 527 -28.89 2.66 11.37
C TYR A 527 -29.49 3.48 12.50
N GLN A 528 -29.00 4.71 12.72
CA GLN A 528 -29.52 5.60 13.75
C GLN A 528 -31.00 5.96 13.51
N ALA A 529 -31.38 6.27 12.27
CA ALA A 529 -32.77 6.56 11.93
C ALA A 529 -33.67 5.33 12.14
N LEU A 530 -33.20 4.14 11.75
CA LEU A 530 -33.88 2.87 11.95
C LEU A 530 -34.07 2.54 13.44
N MET A 531 -33.04 2.79 14.26
CA MET A 531 -33.11 2.56 15.71
C MET A 531 -34.01 3.57 16.42
N SER A 532 -34.30 4.73 15.81
CA SER A 532 -35.23 5.73 16.36
C SER A 532 -36.71 5.36 16.23
N LEU A 533 -37.05 4.30 15.50
CA LEU A 533 -38.43 3.90 15.24
C LEU A 533 -39.22 3.58 16.52
N ASP A 534 -40.49 4.02 16.53
CA ASP A 534 -41.46 3.71 17.58
C ASP A 534 -40.91 4.08 18.98
N GLY A 535 -40.32 5.27 19.09
CA GLY A 535 -39.73 5.78 20.33
C GLY A 535 -38.47 5.03 20.79
N GLY A 536 -37.73 4.40 19.87
CA GLY A 536 -36.51 3.66 20.22
C GLY A 536 -36.76 2.21 20.64
N LYS A 537 -37.97 1.68 20.42
CA LYS A 537 -38.35 0.30 20.78
C LYS A 537 -37.44 -0.78 20.21
N TYR A 538 -36.84 -0.50 19.04
CA TYR A 538 -35.96 -1.43 18.34
C TYR A 538 -34.47 -1.13 18.55
N ALA A 539 -34.14 -0.13 19.36
CA ALA A 539 -32.76 0.26 19.64
C ALA A 539 -31.97 -0.92 20.25
N SER A 540 -30.72 -1.05 19.83
CA SER A 540 -29.81 -2.03 20.42
C SER A 540 -29.28 -1.50 21.75
N PRO A 541 -29.48 -2.19 22.90
CA PRO A 541 -28.98 -1.73 24.18
C PRO A 541 -27.45 -1.58 24.22
N GLU A 542 -26.74 -2.41 23.46
CA GLU A 542 -25.27 -2.40 23.39
C GLU A 542 -24.72 -1.27 22.48
N LEU A 543 -25.45 -0.88 21.42
CA LEU A 543 -24.95 0.08 20.41
C LEU A 543 -25.61 1.46 20.47
N CYS A 544 -26.80 1.57 21.05
CA CYS A 544 -27.56 2.83 21.15
C CYS A 544 -27.46 3.48 22.54
N GLY A 545 -26.55 2.99 23.38
CA GLY A 545 -26.25 3.60 24.69
C GLY A 545 -25.65 5.00 24.54
N ALA A 546 -25.74 5.80 25.61
CA ALA A 546 -24.98 7.05 25.67
C ALA A 546 -23.48 6.73 25.56
N PRO A 547 -22.67 7.63 24.95
CA PRO A 547 -21.22 7.47 24.94
C PRO A 547 -20.70 7.21 26.35
N VAL A 548 -19.84 6.22 26.50
CA VAL A 548 -19.23 5.92 27.81
C VAL A 548 -18.26 7.07 28.10
N GLU A 549 -18.58 7.91 29.08
CA GLU A 549 -17.74 9.04 29.48
C GLU A 549 -16.35 8.52 29.89
N GLY A 550 -15.30 9.02 29.24
CA GLY A 550 -13.91 8.64 29.52
C GLY A 550 -13.43 7.35 28.85
N ASP A 551 -14.23 6.68 28.02
CA ASP A 551 -13.82 5.48 27.26
C ASP A 551 -14.01 5.70 25.74
N GLU A 552 -13.10 6.50 25.17
CA GLU A 552 -13.03 6.77 23.72
C GLU A 552 -12.92 5.47 22.91
N ASN A 553 -12.18 4.48 23.42
CA ASN A 553 -11.94 3.21 22.74
C ASN A 553 -13.25 2.44 22.50
N THR A 554 -14.11 2.37 23.52
CA THR A 554 -15.40 1.72 23.38
C THR A 554 -16.28 2.49 22.40
N ASN A 555 -16.32 3.83 22.49
CA ASN A 555 -17.16 4.65 21.61
C ASN A 555 -16.74 4.56 20.14
N ASP A 556 -15.44 4.64 19.84
CA ASP A 556 -14.90 4.48 18.48
C ASP A 556 -15.18 3.08 17.91
N MET A 557 -15.03 2.06 18.75
CA MET A 557 -15.34 0.69 18.38
C MET A 557 -16.83 0.53 18.03
N LEU A 558 -17.74 1.04 18.87
CA LEU A 558 -19.19 0.98 18.61
C LEU A 558 -19.57 1.74 17.32
N ALA A 559 -18.96 2.91 17.07
CA ALA A 559 -19.16 3.64 15.81
C ALA A 559 -18.71 2.82 14.60
N SER A 560 -17.56 2.14 14.69
CA SER A 560 -17.06 1.25 13.64
C SER A 560 -17.98 0.04 13.41
N VAL A 561 -18.61 -0.50 14.46
CA VAL A 561 -19.58 -1.60 14.36
C VAL A 561 -20.81 -1.14 13.59
N VAL A 562 -21.37 0.03 13.94
CA VAL A 562 -22.52 0.61 13.25
C VAL A 562 -22.22 0.85 11.77
N GLU A 563 -21.05 1.43 11.46
CA GLU A 563 -20.62 1.64 10.08
C GLU A 563 -20.52 0.31 9.31
N GLN A 564 -19.92 -0.73 9.90
CA GLN A 564 -19.82 -2.05 9.27
C GLN A 564 -21.18 -2.66 8.94
N ILE A 565 -22.15 -2.52 9.84
CA ILE A 565 -23.50 -3.05 9.66
C ILE A 565 -24.21 -2.31 8.53
N GLU A 566 -24.13 -0.97 8.51
CA GLU A 566 -24.71 -0.17 7.42
C GLU A 566 -24.12 -0.54 6.07
N ILE A 567 -22.79 -0.59 5.96
CA ILE A 567 -22.12 -0.93 4.72
C ILE A 567 -22.51 -2.35 4.29
N SER A 568 -22.48 -3.32 5.20
CA SER A 568 -22.83 -4.71 4.89
C SER A 568 -24.27 -4.85 4.41
N ALA A 569 -25.22 -4.13 5.02
CA ALA A 569 -26.61 -4.14 4.60
C ALA A 569 -26.79 -3.49 3.21
N LYS A 570 -26.32 -2.24 3.03
CA LYS A 570 -26.49 -1.45 1.80
C LYS A 570 -25.81 -2.08 0.57
N TYR A 571 -24.70 -2.78 0.77
CA TYR A 571 -23.91 -3.36 -0.33
C TYR A 571 -24.03 -4.89 -0.45
N SER A 572 -24.84 -5.55 0.38
CA SER A 572 -25.03 -7.00 0.41
C SER A 572 -25.22 -7.64 -0.98
N GLY A 573 -26.16 -7.14 -1.78
CA GLY A 573 -26.42 -7.70 -3.12
C GLY A 573 -25.23 -7.62 -4.08
N TYR A 574 -24.40 -6.57 -3.98
CA TYR A 574 -23.19 -6.45 -4.79
C TYR A 574 -22.07 -7.35 -4.26
N ILE A 575 -21.94 -7.46 -2.94
CA ILE A 575 -20.95 -8.31 -2.27
C ILE A 575 -21.22 -9.80 -2.57
N ASP A 576 -22.48 -10.24 -2.48
CA ASP A 576 -22.87 -11.62 -2.75
C ASP A 576 -22.65 -11.99 -4.23
N ARG A 577 -22.94 -11.06 -5.14
CA ARG A 577 -22.60 -11.24 -6.57
C ARG A 577 -21.09 -11.43 -6.77
N GLN A 578 -20.26 -10.59 -6.16
CA GLN A 578 -18.80 -10.72 -6.26
C GLN A 578 -18.30 -12.02 -5.64
N ARG A 579 -18.88 -12.46 -4.51
CA ARG A 579 -18.52 -13.75 -3.88
C ARG A 579 -18.77 -14.92 -4.85
N GLY A 580 -19.92 -14.93 -5.53
CA GLY A 580 -20.20 -15.95 -6.54
C GLY A 580 -19.29 -15.90 -7.78
N GLU A 581 -18.67 -14.75 -8.09
CA GLU A 581 -17.63 -14.63 -9.14
C GLU A 581 -16.28 -15.17 -8.65
N ILE A 582 -15.90 -14.90 -7.40
CA ILE A 582 -14.68 -15.40 -6.76
C ILE A 582 -14.71 -16.92 -6.65
N GLU A 583 -15.81 -17.50 -6.18
CA GLU A 583 -15.95 -18.96 -6.03
C GLU A 583 -15.69 -19.68 -7.36
N ARG A 584 -16.20 -19.13 -8.47
CA ARG A 584 -15.96 -19.65 -9.83
C ARG A 584 -14.49 -19.54 -10.26
N ALA A 585 -13.83 -18.43 -9.92
CA ALA A 585 -12.42 -18.22 -10.28
C ALA A 585 -11.44 -19.00 -9.38
N SER A 586 -11.81 -19.30 -8.13
CA SER A 586 -10.96 -19.94 -7.12
C SER A 586 -10.39 -21.29 -7.55
N HIS A 587 -11.10 -22.00 -8.43
CA HIS A 587 -10.67 -23.28 -8.95
C HIS A 587 -9.31 -23.19 -9.67
N TYR A 588 -9.09 -22.14 -10.46
CA TYR A 588 -7.83 -21.95 -11.17
C TYR A 588 -6.73 -21.37 -10.28
N GLU A 589 -7.08 -20.55 -9.28
CA GLU A 589 -6.10 -19.97 -8.35
C GLU A 589 -5.36 -21.03 -7.54
N ASN A 590 -6.07 -22.08 -7.11
CA ASN A 590 -5.50 -23.11 -6.24
C ASN A 590 -4.84 -24.27 -7.01
N LEU A 591 -5.02 -24.34 -8.33
CA LEU A 591 -4.41 -25.39 -9.12
C LEU A 591 -2.94 -25.06 -9.34
N GLN A 592 -2.07 -25.71 -8.55
CA GLN A 592 -0.62 -25.63 -8.70
C GLN A 592 -0.20 -26.04 -10.12
N LEU A 593 1.02 -25.71 -10.52
CA LEU A 593 1.69 -26.23 -11.72
C LEU A 593 2.99 -26.92 -11.29
N PRO A 594 3.41 -28.04 -11.94
CA PRO A 594 4.67 -28.68 -11.62
C PRO A 594 5.83 -27.73 -11.89
N GLU A 595 6.79 -27.65 -10.95
CA GLU A 595 7.96 -26.79 -11.12
C GLU A 595 8.75 -27.17 -12.39
N ASP A 596 8.85 -28.47 -12.70
CA ASP A 596 9.57 -29.06 -13.82
C ASP A 596 8.76 -29.18 -15.11
N LEU A 597 7.56 -28.57 -15.18
CA LEU A 597 6.72 -28.63 -16.37
C LEU A 597 7.42 -28.02 -17.60
N ASP A 598 7.65 -28.86 -18.61
CA ASP A 598 8.17 -28.42 -19.90
C ASP A 598 7.04 -27.92 -20.81
N TYR A 599 6.83 -26.60 -20.78
CA TYR A 599 5.83 -25.94 -21.62
C TYR A 599 6.07 -26.12 -23.12
N GLN A 600 7.29 -26.46 -23.56
CA GLN A 600 7.56 -26.70 -24.99
C GLN A 600 6.86 -27.96 -25.51
N GLN A 601 6.60 -28.94 -24.63
CA GLN A 601 5.93 -30.20 -24.95
C GLN A 601 4.40 -30.06 -25.08
N VAL A 602 3.83 -28.91 -24.69
CA VAL A 602 2.39 -28.67 -24.82
C VAL A 602 2.06 -28.25 -26.26
N ALA A 603 2.01 -29.23 -27.16
CA ALA A 603 1.89 -29.04 -28.61
C ALA A 603 0.67 -28.20 -29.06
N ALA A 604 -0.38 -28.12 -28.23
CA ALA A 604 -1.58 -27.34 -28.53
C ALA A 604 -1.40 -25.82 -28.28
N LEU A 605 -0.41 -25.41 -27.48
CA LEU A 605 -0.14 -23.99 -27.23
C LEU A 605 0.60 -23.35 -28.40
N SER A 606 0.33 -22.07 -28.68
CA SER A 606 1.13 -21.30 -29.63
C SER A 606 2.58 -21.16 -29.15
N PHE A 607 3.53 -20.99 -30.07
CA PHE A 607 4.94 -20.78 -29.72
C PHE A 607 5.14 -19.58 -28.79
N GLU A 608 4.41 -18.48 -29.00
CA GLU A 608 4.46 -17.30 -28.15
C GLU A 608 4.02 -17.62 -26.71
N VAL A 609 2.91 -18.34 -26.54
CA VAL A 609 2.43 -18.72 -25.21
C VAL A 609 3.41 -19.67 -24.53
N ARG A 610 3.96 -20.65 -25.24
CA ARG A 610 5.00 -21.55 -24.67
C ARG A 610 6.21 -20.76 -24.20
N GLN A 611 6.73 -19.85 -25.01
CA GLN A 611 7.86 -19.00 -24.61
C GLN A 611 7.54 -18.15 -23.38
N LYS A 612 6.35 -17.55 -23.32
CA LYS A 612 5.90 -16.77 -22.16
C LYS A 612 5.82 -17.62 -20.90
N LEU A 613 5.16 -18.78 -20.95
CA LEU A 613 5.05 -19.68 -19.80
C LEU A 613 6.40 -20.26 -19.38
N SER A 614 7.28 -20.64 -20.32
CA SER A 614 8.65 -21.08 -20.03
C SER A 614 9.48 -19.98 -19.36
N LYS A 615 9.29 -18.71 -19.76
CA LYS A 615 10.00 -17.57 -19.18
C LYS A 615 9.49 -17.22 -17.78
N HIS A 616 8.16 -17.18 -17.61
CA HIS A 616 7.53 -16.76 -16.36
C HIS A 616 7.46 -17.86 -15.30
N ARG A 617 7.41 -19.14 -15.72
CA ARG A 617 7.22 -20.33 -14.86
C ARG A 617 6.21 -20.07 -13.72
N PRO A 618 4.92 -19.85 -14.05
CA PRO A 618 3.89 -19.59 -13.07
C PRO A 618 3.71 -20.78 -12.11
N GLU A 619 3.46 -20.49 -10.83
CA GLU A 619 3.25 -21.51 -9.79
C GLU A 619 1.84 -22.10 -9.84
N THR A 620 0.86 -21.36 -10.37
CA THR A 620 -0.54 -21.79 -10.47
C THR A 620 -1.14 -21.51 -11.84
N LEU A 621 -2.23 -22.20 -12.17
CA LEU A 621 -2.97 -21.95 -13.41
C LEU A 621 -3.62 -20.56 -13.42
N GLY A 622 -4.07 -20.07 -12.27
CA GLY A 622 -4.54 -18.71 -12.09
C GLY A 622 -3.49 -17.68 -12.48
N LEU A 623 -2.25 -17.80 -11.97
CA LEU A 623 -1.13 -16.94 -12.36
C LEU A 623 -0.84 -17.02 -13.86
N ALA A 624 -0.85 -18.23 -14.44
CA ALA A 624 -0.66 -18.42 -15.87
C ALA A 624 -1.70 -17.64 -16.70
N SER A 625 -2.96 -17.62 -16.25
CA SER A 625 -4.08 -16.95 -16.94
C SER A 625 -3.94 -15.42 -17.01
N ARG A 626 -3.18 -14.82 -16.07
CA ARG A 626 -2.97 -13.37 -15.97
C ARG A 626 -1.74 -12.87 -16.72
N ILE A 627 -0.90 -13.79 -17.23
CA ILE A 627 0.27 -13.40 -18.03
C ILE A 627 -0.20 -12.76 -19.32
N SER A 628 0.34 -11.58 -19.63
CA SER A 628 -0.04 -10.81 -20.82
C SER A 628 0.14 -11.63 -22.10
N GLY A 629 -0.94 -11.81 -22.85
CA GLY A 629 -0.98 -12.59 -24.10
C GLY A 629 -1.21 -14.10 -23.91
N VAL A 630 -1.46 -14.58 -22.69
CA VAL A 630 -2.04 -15.90 -22.47
C VAL A 630 -3.56 -15.78 -22.57
N THR A 631 -4.18 -16.61 -23.42
CA THR A 631 -5.62 -16.57 -23.68
C THR A 631 -6.37 -17.60 -22.83
N PRO A 632 -7.69 -17.42 -22.58
CA PRO A 632 -8.50 -18.45 -21.93
C PRO A 632 -8.41 -19.82 -22.62
N ALA A 633 -8.37 -19.84 -23.96
CA ALA A 633 -8.17 -21.06 -24.74
C ALA A 633 -6.83 -21.74 -24.44
N ALA A 634 -5.74 -20.98 -24.30
CA ALA A 634 -4.44 -21.52 -23.90
C ALA A 634 -4.49 -22.16 -22.50
N ILE A 635 -5.23 -21.58 -21.56
CA ILE A 635 -5.42 -22.14 -20.22
C ILE A 635 -6.20 -23.45 -20.27
N SER A 636 -7.28 -23.52 -21.04
CA SER A 636 -8.03 -24.76 -21.26
C SER A 636 -7.14 -25.86 -21.86
N LEU A 637 -6.32 -25.52 -22.86
CA LEU A 637 -5.39 -26.47 -23.48
C LEU A 637 -4.30 -26.96 -22.51
N LEU A 638 -3.77 -26.07 -21.68
CA LEU A 638 -2.82 -26.42 -20.62
C LEU A 638 -3.46 -27.36 -19.59
N LEU A 639 -4.69 -27.09 -19.17
CA LEU A 639 -5.45 -27.93 -18.25
C LEU A 639 -5.72 -29.33 -18.82
N VAL A 640 -6.08 -29.42 -20.11
CA VAL A 640 -6.24 -30.70 -20.82
C VAL A 640 -4.92 -31.48 -20.87
N HIS A 641 -3.79 -30.80 -21.11
CA HIS A 641 -2.47 -31.44 -21.10
C HIS A 641 -2.12 -32.02 -19.72
N LEU A 642 -2.31 -31.24 -18.64
CA LEU A 642 -2.06 -31.70 -17.27
C LEU A 642 -2.90 -32.94 -16.91
N LYS A 643 -4.14 -33.00 -17.39
CA LYS A 643 -5.02 -34.16 -17.20
C LYS A 643 -4.55 -35.39 -17.98
N LYS A 644 -4.13 -35.22 -19.25
CA LYS A 644 -3.60 -36.32 -20.09
C LYS A 644 -2.33 -36.92 -19.49
N SER A 645 -1.50 -36.10 -18.87
CA SER A 645 -0.28 -36.53 -18.17
C SER A 645 -0.55 -37.19 -16.78
N LYS A 646 -1.83 -37.46 -16.44
CA LYS A 646 -2.30 -38.08 -15.19
C LYS A 646 -1.75 -37.41 -13.92
N TRP A 647 -1.69 -36.09 -13.93
CA TRP A 647 -1.18 -35.37 -12.78
C TRP A 647 -2.17 -35.37 -11.61
N LYS A 648 -1.69 -35.62 -10.39
CA LYS A 648 -2.50 -35.65 -9.15
C LYS A 648 -2.93 -34.22 -8.80
N GLY A 649 -4.24 -33.98 -8.73
CA GLY A 649 -4.82 -32.68 -8.32
C GLY A 649 -5.77 -32.04 -9.35
N VAL A 650 -5.85 -32.57 -10.57
CA VAL A 650 -6.68 -32.00 -11.65
C VAL A 650 -8.06 -32.67 -11.71
N THR A 651 -9.09 -32.00 -11.19
CA THR A 651 -10.51 -32.42 -11.33
C THR A 651 -11.29 -31.31 -12.02
N LEU A 652 -11.84 -31.56 -13.21
CA LEU A 652 -12.65 -30.56 -13.93
C LEU A 652 -14.05 -30.44 -13.29
N PRO A 653 -14.62 -29.23 -13.15
CA PRO A 653 -16.06 -29.09 -12.95
C PRO A 653 -16.82 -29.64 -14.17
N ALA A 654 -17.89 -30.41 -13.93
CA ALA A 654 -18.60 -31.19 -14.95
C ALA A 654 -19.22 -30.37 -16.11
N ASN A 655 -19.22 -29.03 -16.03
CA ASN A 655 -19.91 -28.14 -16.96
C ASN A 655 -19.08 -27.61 -18.14
N GLU A 656 -17.74 -27.76 -18.16
CA GLU A 656 -16.91 -27.24 -19.26
C GLU A 656 -16.68 -28.27 -20.40
N LEU A 657 -17.16 -29.50 -20.25
CA LEU A 657 -17.03 -30.56 -21.26
C LEU A 657 -18.01 -30.45 -22.45
N ARG A 658 -18.87 -29.42 -22.49
CA ARG A 658 -19.89 -29.27 -23.56
C ARG A 658 -19.54 -28.29 -24.67
N ALA A 659 -18.44 -27.55 -24.60
CA ALA A 659 -18.10 -26.55 -25.61
C ALA A 659 -17.28 -27.09 -26.80
N ASP A 660 -16.58 -28.23 -26.66
CA ASP A 660 -15.67 -28.75 -27.70
C ASP A 660 -16.21 -29.97 -28.47
N ALA A 661 -17.53 -30.22 -28.44
CA ALA A 661 -18.18 -31.23 -29.28
C ALA A 661 -18.90 -30.62 -30.52
N ALA A 662 -18.74 -29.32 -30.76
CA ALA A 662 -19.31 -28.63 -31.91
C ALA A 662 -18.38 -27.50 -32.41
N ALA A 663 -17.22 -27.87 -32.95
CA ALA A 663 -16.42 -27.07 -33.87
C ALA A 663 -15.57 -27.97 -34.76
#